data_AF-A0A7Y6PJJ4-F1
#
_entry.id   AF-A0A7Y6PJJ4-F1
#
_cell.length_a   1.000
_cell.length_b   1.000
_cell.length_c   1.000
_cell.angle_alpha   90.00
_cell.angle_beta   90.00
_cell.angle_gamma   90.00
#
_symmetry.space_group_name_H-M   'P 1'
#
loop_
_entity.id
_entity.type
_entity.pdbx_description
1 polymer ?
#
loop_
_entity_poly.entity_id
_entity_poly.type
_entity_poly.pdbx_seq_one_letter_code
_entity_poly.pdbx_strand_id
1 'polypeptide(L)'
;RSTNLASPKLPFYGVGKSGNYRPAGAWAHRNVTAPLAILENVLGAVTPHPHLAPLIPEYDLDRLESQHTAEEEAEAQRRLVDMPRPMSITRPTGGVLPESAALLARLYAGERVPKEKKPPVFDHLRSAGPWMVSIDDAPLAVLDGMSQTATVVGGFAEDPVVRAYTEGDFADTLVANDDTAVRETAAAIDYANALRQLVPGLPHVTFVASGAEANEKAMALCRINSPRPNATKVLAFEGSFHGRTWLSLHATHSPSKRVPFELAGYQCTFAPFPLWTTPGDEPTAPSGFYAAAASGSIDELKERFGDAKDDALLAAEVASLAAVHEAIKTGDYNCVIIEPMQSEGGDRYATERFFRALRLLTRHHQTFLVFDEVQVGFGLGGPFAWHSKFRLMSPRGQQDYPDAVTFAKRAQVGVVMSRFADPEPTSAHNASLVRGRIHADMVSMSHNAERIEKLVAPRLAQIARAYPHLVQYPRASGYAFAFDLPTPALLDAFINQRFWRGAVVFAAGTRTARYRLSDSFLAREIDLLFETIRRSLSWLDAHEGTKPPAWEDPAAPPALAPQAPSDVKYRLVPHAEVMQHLPAILDIEYQVYEPARRTPPAEIKAAIEDADGSLIVGEAPGPSGGMQLVAFAIGGPLEQSKDVEGCDDDPMLGKNNTMYSVSITVAPSYQSSGIGRKLKELQLRDAASRKKADGTPRYRYVTGRNRVGRTAQMTHLNRVFGAHVVSVLTGQYEDPEGQAIYYRIPLGAFAPDPDRKDESVRTWSTRAGTWNAPRQPSDVKLDLASGLTKPFANGPASLREAEAKGLLYGPAVNKLTLMNYVTPGAVRALEWIGSLIPELPHIYLTSSRDECVDKALRLIKCTRKEAQVAIGLDGGYYGHTAATCRSLSDPAVHRGGPGHFNWPRVPHPSQGVDATIAALREAVAAAGGPTKVLGFVYELVQERTGAPMTKEFATALNALRKELDLPLIAVETTTHTYRSGLGAFMSPAIGLIPDVLAWWGGGQTGYLHTSGRWFIGTPLTLVSTWDGDELSLVRQHHQLREARKLDIAGAGKALDGVLHGYRGAAGLGAYRVIDGSTELVDELADKGVAVRQFPNGKLGIIPALDQLDATIAVLRD
;
A
#
# COMPACT_ATOMS: atom_id res chain seq x y z
N ARG A 1 -0.68 -33.79 -6.97
CA ARG A 1 -1.95 -34.20 -6.32
C ARG A 1 -1.63 -34.71 -4.92
N SER A 2 -2.36 -34.24 -3.92
CA SER A 2 -2.28 -34.65 -2.51
C SER A 2 -3.59 -35.33 -2.11
N THR A 3 -3.50 -36.37 -1.31
CA THR A 3 -4.56 -37.03 -0.54
C THR A 3 -3.89 -37.47 0.76
N ASN A 4 -4.33 -37.21 1.98
CA ASN A 4 -5.60 -36.72 2.49
C ASN A 4 -5.42 -36.11 3.89
N LEU A 5 -6.32 -35.17 4.20
CA LEU A 5 -6.85 -34.88 5.53
C LEU A 5 -7.14 -36.15 6.35
N ALA A 6 -6.69 -36.20 7.60
CA ALA A 6 -7.20 -37.12 8.60
C ALA A 6 -7.57 -36.36 9.89
N SER A 7 -8.90 -36.15 10.03
CA SER A 7 -9.76 -36.00 11.22
C SER A 7 -9.25 -35.38 12.55
N PRO A 8 -10.01 -34.44 13.16
CA PRO A 8 -9.69 -33.82 14.46
C PRO A 8 -10.27 -34.56 15.70
N LYS A 9 -10.46 -35.88 15.65
CA LYS A 9 -10.98 -36.63 16.82
C LYS A 9 -10.23 -37.94 17.06
N LEU A 10 -9.11 -37.90 17.78
CA LEU A 10 -8.62 -39.03 18.57
C LEU A 10 -7.89 -38.53 19.84
N PRO A 11 -8.29 -39.00 21.04
CA PRO A 11 -7.44 -38.95 22.21
C PRO A 11 -6.41 -40.11 22.14
N PHE A 12 -5.28 -39.96 22.81
CA PHE A 12 -4.19 -40.94 23.00
C PHE A 12 -2.99 -40.85 22.05
N TYR A 13 -1.83 -40.69 22.71
CA TYR A 13 -0.46 -40.66 22.22
C TYR A 13 -0.06 -41.99 21.53
N GLY A 14 0.54 -41.92 20.34
CA GLY A 14 1.20 -43.07 19.69
C GLY A 14 1.80 -42.74 18.32
N VAL A 15 3.06 -43.12 18.10
CA VAL A 15 3.88 -42.84 16.90
C VAL A 15 3.79 -44.02 15.93
N GLY A 16 3.45 -43.79 14.65
CA GLY A 16 3.39 -44.84 13.61
C GLY A 16 4.32 -44.58 12.42
N LYS A 17 5.26 -45.51 12.17
CA LYS A 17 6.12 -45.60 10.97
C LYS A 17 5.41 -46.44 9.90
N SER A 18 5.34 -45.99 8.65
CA SER A 18 4.85 -46.81 7.52
C SER A 18 6.00 -47.56 6.84
N GLY A 19 5.98 -48.90 6.92
CA GLY A 19 6.83 -49.80 6.13
C GLY A 19 6.16 -50.22 4.83
N ASN A 20 6.92 -50.19 3.72
CA ASN A 20 6.50 -50.72 2.42
C ASN A 20 6.67 -52.25 2.40
N TYR A 21 5.56 -52.97 2.18
CA TYR A 21 5.55 -54.42 1.91
C TYR A 21 5.30 -54.65 0.41
N ARG A 22 6.11 -55.50 -0.25
CA ARG A 22 5.87 -56.01 -1.62
C ARG A 22 5.41 -57.47 -1.55
N PRO A 23 4.52 -57.94 -2.43
CA PRO A 23 4.44 -59.35 -2.80
C PRO A 23 5.18 -59.64 -4.11
N ALA A 24 5.62 -60.90 -4.24
CA ALA A 24 6.50 -61.45 -5.25
C ALA A 24 5.80 -61.76 -6.60
N GLY A 25 6.60 -61.76 -7.68
CA GLY A 25 6.36 -62.57 -8.88
C GLY A 25 5.95 -61.84 -10.15
N ALA A 26 6.93 -61.33 -10.93
CA ALA A 26 6.90 -61.33 -12.39
C ALA A 26 8.30 -61.00 -12.93
N TRP A 27 8.97 -61.99 -13.49
CA TRP A 27 10.22 -61.87 -14.23
C TRP A 27 9.94 -61.32 -15.63
N ALA A 28 10.56 -60.21 -16.02
CA ALA A 28 10.70 -59.83 -17.43
C ALA A 28 12.00 -59.02 -17.63
N HIS A 29 12.77 -59.43 -18.65
CA HIS A 29 14.04 -58.83 -19.06
C HIS A 29 13.85 -57.39 -19.60
N ARG A 30 14.79 -56.51 -19.23
CA ARG A 30 14.89 -55.13 -19.74
C ARG A 30 15.29 -55.15 -21.22
N ASN A 31 14.35 -54.85 -22.11
CA ASN A 31 14.68 -54.28 -23.41
C ASN A 31 14.49 -52.76 -23.34
N VAL A 32 15.55 -52.08 -23.76
CA VAL A 32 15.69 -50.62 -23.82
C VAL A 32 14.64 -50.07 -24.78
N THR A 33 13.65 -49.37 -24.25
CA THR A 33 12.89 -48.36 -24.98
C THR A 33 12.98 -47.12 -24.11
N ALA A 34 13.68 -46.09 -24.58
CA ALA A 34 13.70 -44.80 -23.93
C ALA A 34 12.29 -44.18 -24.05
N PRO A 35 11.56 -43.95 -22.96
CA PRO A 35 10.55 -42.93 -22.98
C PRO A 35 11.30 -41.61 -22.89
N LEU A 36 11.18 -40.79 -23.93
CA LEU A 36 11.37 -39.35 -23.83
C LEU A 36 10.25 -38.86 -22.89
N ALA A 37 10.48 -39.01 -21.59
CA ALA A 37 9.74 -38.27 -20.59
C ALA A 37 10.18 -36.82 -20.77
N ILE A 38 9.28 -35.99 -21.25
CA ILE A 38 9.32 -34.56 -20.98
C ILE A 38 9.29 -34.46 -19.46
N LEU A 39 10.47 -34.38 -18.85
CA LEU A 39 10.62 -33.97 -17.48
C LEU A 39 10.22 -32.50 -17.47
N GLU A 40 8.95 -32.23 -17.12
CA GLU A 40 8.61 -31.02 -16.39
C GLU A 40 9.33 -31.06 -15.05
N ASN A 41 10.65 -30.88 -15.08
CA ASN A 41 11.43 -30.56 -13.89
C ASN A 41 11.20 -29.08 -13.64
N VAL A 42 10.23 -28.78 -12.78
CA VAL A 42 10.28 -27.57 -11.97
C VAL A 42 11.55 -27.68 -11.13
N LEU A 43 12.60 -26.97 -11.51
CA LEU A 43 13.80 -26.79 -10.70
C LEU A 43 13.39 -26.19 -9.36
N GLY A 44 13.30 -27.03 -8.33
CA GLY A 44 12.87 -26.64 -7.00
C GLY A 44 13.32 -27.66 -5.97
N ALA A 45 14.35 -27.30 -5.20
CA ALA A 45 14.94 -28.04 -4.08
C ALA A 45 15.68 -29.34 -4.44
N VAL A 46 16.74 -29.24 -5.24
CA VAL A 46 17.92 -30.06 -4.96
C VAL A 46 18.71 -29.28 -3.92
N THR A 47 18.74 -29.72 -2.66
CA THR A 47 19.88 -29.33 -1.80
C THR A 47 21.09 -29.85 -2.55
N PRO A 48 21.96 -28.97 -3.07
CA PRO A 48 23.10 -29.42 -3.84
C PRO A 48 23.85 -30.40 -2.97
N HIS A 49 24.19 -31.56 -3.52
CA HIS A 49 25.10 -32.45 -2.85
C HIS A 49 26.31 -31.61 -2.37
N PRO A 50 26.87 -31.77 -1.17
CA PRO A 50 27.94 -30.89 -0.66
C PRO A 50 29.14 -30.75 -1.61
N HIS A 51 29.36 -31.73 -2.49
CA HIS A 51 30.37 -31.70 -3.56
C HIS A 51 29.94 -30.96 -4.85
N LEU A 52 28.63 -30.81 -5.09
CA LEU A 52 28.04 -30.06 -6.20
C LEU A 52 27.71 -28.61 -5.83
N ALA A 53 27.55 -28.30 -4.54
CA ALA A 53 27.29 -26.93 -4.07
C ALA A 53 28.31 -25.89 -4.56
N PRO A 54 29.64 -26.16 -4.58
CA PRO A 54 30.63 -25.22 -5.11
C PRO A 54 30.65 -25.12 -6.64
N LEU A 55 29.92 -26.00 -7.34
CA LEU A 55 29.87 -26.09 -8.80
C LEU A 55 28.59 -25.48 -9.38
N ILE A 56 27.64 -25.08 -8.52
CA ILE A 56 26.47 -24.30 -8.91
C ILE A 56 26.93 -22.86 -9.05
N PRO A 57 26.69 -22.21 -10.20
CA PRO A 57 27.07 -20.82 -10.38
C PRO A 57 26.42 -19.96 -9.29
N GLU A 58 27.18 -19.01 -8.75
CA GLU A 58 26.65 -17.98 -7.85
C GLU A 58 25.44 -17.28 -8.49
N TYR A 59 24.62 -16.62 -7.68
CA TYR A 59 23.59 -15.74 -8.23
C TYR A 59 24.26 -14.68 -9.12
N ASP A 60 24.13 -14.88 -10.42
CA ASP A 60 24.71 -14.00 -11.42
C ASP A 60 23.90 -12.69 -11.50
N LEU A 61 24.33 -11.72 -10.71
CA LEU A 61 23.75 -10.37 -10.67
C LEU A 61 23.90 -9.67 -12.04
N ASP A 62 24.92 -9.97 -12.82
CA ASP A 62 25.12 -9.34 -14.14
C ASP A 62 24.11 -9.87 -15.15
N ARG A 63 23.79 -11.18 -15.09
CA ARG A 63 22.69 -11.78 -15.85
C ARG A 63 21.33 -11.20 -15.45
N LEU A 64 21.06 -11.05 -14.15
CA LEU A 64 19.81 -10.45 -13.68
C LEU A 64 19.70 -8.99 -14.13
N GLU A 65 20.78 -8.21 -14.07
CA GLU A 65 20.81 -6.82 -14.52
C GLU A 65 20.47 -6.71 -16.00
N SER A 66 21.09 -7.55 -16.83
CA SER A 66 20.83 -7.61 -18.27
C SER A 66 19.38 -7.99 -18.57
N GLN A 67 18.86 -9.01 -17.87
CA GLN A 67 17.47 -9.46 -18.02
C GLN A 67 16.47 -8.38 -17.60
N HIS A 68 16.65 -7.80 -16.42
CA HIS A 68 15.74 -6.79 -15.87
C HIS A 68 15.73 -5.52 -16.73
N THR A 69 16.89 -5.10 -17.24
CA THR A 69 16.97 -3.95 -18.16
C THR A 69 16.19 -4.20 -19.45
N ALA A 70 16.32 -5.39 -20.07
CA ALA A 70 15.55 -5.73 -21.26
C ALA A 70 14.04 -5.81 -21.00
N GLU A 71 13.63 -6.34 -19.85
CA GLU A 71 12.23 -6.39 -19.42
C GLU A 71 11.67 -4.97 -19.19
N GLU A 72 12.44 -4.08 -18.57
CA GLU A 72 12.09 -2.67 -18.34
C GLU A 72 11.96 -1.88 -19.66
N GLU A 73 12.85 -2.13 -20.63
CA GLU A 73 12.76 -1.53 -21.97
C GLU A 73 11.51 -1.99 -22.72
N ALA A 74 11.18 -3.27 -22.66
CA ALA A 74 9.94 -3.80 -23.24
C ALA A 74 8.70 -3.22 -22.56
N GLU A 75 8.72 -3.09 -21.23
CA GLU A 75 7.63 -2.51 -20.45
C GLU A 75 7.41 -1.02 -20.79
N ALA A 76 8.49 -0.24 -20.95
CA ALA A 76 8.44 1.18 -21.30
C ALA A 76 7.86 1.46 -22.70
N GLN A 77 7.85 0.47 -23.60
CA GLN A 77 7.29 0.60 -24.95
C GLN A 77 5.76 0.41 -25.00
N ARG A 78 5.15 -0.04 -23.91
CA ARG A 78 3.70 -0.33 -23.87
C ARG A 78 2.89 0.96 -23.89
N ARG A 79 1.87 1.01 -24.76
CA ARG A 79 0.97 2.18 -24.92
C ARG A 79 -0.50 1.75 -24.89
N LEU A 80 -1.35 2.55 -24.26
CA LEU A 80 -2.80 2.29 -24.21
C LEU A 80 -3.51 2.45 -25.55
N VAL A 81 -2.92 3.18 -26.50
CA VAL A 81 -3.41 3.25 -27.89
C VAL A 81 -3.31 1.88 -28.58
N ASP A 82 -2.26 1.10 -28.27
CA ASP A 82 -2.05 -0.23 -28.84
C ASP A 82 -2.70 -1.33 -28.00
N MET A 83 -2.71 -1.17 -26.67
CA MET A 83 -3.28 -2.13 -25.72
C MET A 83 -4.32 -1.45 -24.81
N PRO A 84 -5.54 -1.17 -25.34
CA PRO A 84 -6.57 -0.45 -24.60
C PRO A 84 -7.10 -1.23 -23.39
N ARG A 85 -7.67 -0.51 -22.42
CA ARG A 85 -8.24 -1.10 -21.20
C ARG A 85 -9.53 -1.85 -21.51
N PRO A 86 -9.71 -3.13 -21.10
CA PRO A 86 -10.91 -3.90 -21.43
C PRO A 86 -12.20 -3.40 -20.76
N MET A 87 -12.12 -2.70 -19.61
CA MET A 87 -13.23 -2.07 -18.84
C MET A 87 -14.57 -2.84 -18.83
N SER A 88 -14.47 -4.16 -18.79
CA SER A 88 -15.56 -5.14 -18.78
C SER A 88 -15.04 -6.42 -18.13
N ILE A 89 -15.94 -7.29 -17.69
CA ILE A 89 -15.55 -8.58 -17.11
C ILE A 89 -15.04 -9.48 -18.23
N THR A 90 -13.75 -9.80 -18.18
CA THR A 90 -13.09 -10.70 -19.15
C THR A 90 -12.49 -11.88 -18.39
N ARG A 91 -12.63 -13.07 -18.97
CA ARG A 91 -12.13 -14.32 -18.41
C ARG A 91 -11.38 -15.06 -19.52
N PRO A 92 -10.11 -15.44 -19.32
CA PRO A 92 -9.38 -16.22 -20.30
C PRO A 92 -9.99 -17.62 -20.44
N THR A 93 -10.03 -18.11 -21.67
CA THR A 93 -10.49 -19.47 -21.99
C THR A 93 -9.66 -20.50 -21.23
N GLY A 94 -10.31 -21.49 -20.62
CA GLY A 94 -9.64 -22.55 -19.87
C GLY A 94 -9.02 -22.12 -18.54
N GLY A 95 -9.22 -20.87 -18.10
CA GLY A 95 -8.72 -20.37 -16.81
C GLY A 95 -7.19 -20.28 -16.73
N VAL A 96 -6.52 -20.09 -17.87
CA VAL A 96 -5.04 -20.02 -17.96
C VAL A 96 -4.58 -18.56 -18.07
N LEU A 97 -3.53 -18.23 -17.33
CA LEU A 97 -2.85 -16.93 -17.34
C LEU A 97 -1.33 -17.19 -17.49
N PRO A 98 -0.83 -17.39 -18.72
CA PRO A 98 0.52 -17.91 -18.93
C PRO A 98 1.63 -16.91 -18.52
N GLU A 99 1.48 -15.62 -18.84
CA GLU A 99 2.43 -14.59 -18.44
C GLU A 99 2.44 -14.42 -16.92
N SER A 100 1.26 -14.39 -16.30
CA SER A 100 1.13 -14.35 -14.85
C SER A 100 1.77 -15.59 -14.20
N ALA A 101 1.53 -16.79 -14.74
CA ALA A 101 2.09 -18.03 -14.20
C ALA A 101 3.62 -18.05 -14.28
N ALA A 102 4.21 -17.57 -15.38
CA ALA A 102 5.67 -17.48 -15.54
C ALA A 102 6.31 -16.53 -14.52
N LEU A 103 5.71 -15.36 -14.31
CA LEU A 103 6.18 -14.37 -13.32
C LEU A 103 6.00 -14.87 -11.88
N LEU A 104 4.88 -15.53 -11.56
CA LEU A 104 4.67 -16.12 -10.23
C LEU A 104 5.62 -17.31 -9.98
N ALA A 105 5.93 -18.12 -11.00
CA ALA A 105 6.91 -19.19 -10.89
C ALA A 105 8.30 -18.63 -10.56
N ARG A 106 8.69 -17.53 -11.21
CA ARG A 106 9.91 -16.77 -10.89
C ARG A 106 9.88 -16.25 -9.46
N LEU A 107 8.83 -15.53 -9.06
CA LEU A 107 8.67 -14.96 -7.72
C LEU A 107 8.80 -16.00 -6.60
N TYR A 108 8.10 -17.13 -6.75
CA TYR A 108 8.03 -18.19 -5.74
C TYR A 108 9.14 -19.26 -5.87
N ALA A 109 10.06 -19.12 -6.81
CA ALA A 109 11.17 -20.06 -6.99
C ALA A 109 11.94 -20.24 -5.68
N GLY A 110 12.19 -21.49 -5.29
CA GLY A 110 12.91 -21.81 -4.05
C GLY A 110 12.20 -21.38 -2.76
N GLU A 111 10.88 -21.17 -2.78
CA GLU A 111 10.13 -20.61 -1.66
C GLU A 111 10.64 -19.22 -1.22
N ARG A 112 11.13 -18.42 -2.17
CA ARG A 112 11.70 -17.08 -1.90
C ARG A 112 10.76 -16.19 -1.10
N VAL A 113 9.46 -16.23 -1.34
CA VAL A 113 8.46 -15.50 -0.56
C VAL A 113 7.27 -16.41 -0.24
N PRO A 114 6.49 -16.14 0.83
CA PRO A 114 5.25 -16.86 1.10
C PRO A 114 4.30 -16.86 -0.10
N LYS A 115 3.75 -18.04 -0.42
CA LYS A 115 2.93 -18.23 -1.61
C LYS A 115 1.48 -17.80 -1.40
N GLU A 116 1.06 -16.75 -2.09
CA GLU A 116 -0.34 -16.37 -2.21
C GLU A 116 -1.02 -17.17 -3.33
N LYS A 117 -2.31 -17.46 -3.16
CA LYS A 117 -3.10 -18.28 -4.11
C LYS A 117 -3.87 -17.43 -5.13
N LYS A 118 -3.37 -16.24 -5.45
CA LYS A 118 -4.01 -15.32 -6.41
C LYS A 118 -3.43 -15.59 -7.80
N PRO A 119 -4.25 -15.96 -8.80
CA PRO A 119 -3.73 -16.35 -10.11
C PRO A 119 -3.20 -15.19 -10.99
N PRO A 120 -3.69 -13.93 -10.91
CA PRO A 120 -3.19 -12.88 -11.80
C PRO A 120 -1.98 -12.13 -11.23
N VAL A 121 -1.03 -11.82 -12.12
CA VAL A 121 -0.07 -10.72 -11.94
C VAL A 121 -0.71 -9.45 -12.49
N PHE A 122 -0.66 -8.40 -11.69
CA PHE A 122 -1.40 -7.17 -11.89
C PHE A 122 -0.74 -6.26 -12.94
N ASP A 123 -1.58 -5.65 -13.78
CA ASP A 123 -1.17 -4.69 -14.79
C ASP A 123 -1.62 -3.28 -14.43
N HIS A 124 -0.66 -2.48 -13.94
CA HIS A 124 -0.90 -1.09 -13.58
C HIS A 124 -1.42 -0.23 -14.71
N LEU A 125 -0.95 -0.46 -15.93
CA LEU A 125 -1.27 0.40 -17.07
C LEU A 125 -2.73 0.20 -17.49
N ARG A 126 -3.17 -1.06 -17.52
CA ARG A 126 -4.52 -1.44 -17.96
C ARG A 126 -5.59 -1.39 -16.87
N SER A 127 -5.21 -1.40 -15.59
CA SER A 127 -6.14 -1.28 -14.47
C SER A 127 -6.54 0.17 -14.20
N ALA A 128 -7.83 0.44 -14.06
CA ALA A 128 -8.35 1.79 -13.85
C ALA A 128 -9.75 1.80 -13.24
N GLY A 129 -10.02 2.77 -12.36
CA GLY A 129 -11.25 2.85 -11.60
C GLY A 129 -11.49 1.57 -10.80
N PRO A 130 -12.66 0.93 -10.90
CA PRO A 130 -12.93 -0.32 -10.19
C PRO A 130 -12.40 -1.56 -10.92
N TRP A 131 -11.65 -1.43 -12.02
CA TRP A 131 -11.21 -2.55 -12.84
C TRP A 131 -9.79 -2.98 -12.51
N MET A 132 -9.66 -4.24 -12.06
CA MET A 132 -8.39 -4.95 -11.85
C MET A 132 -8.11 -5.83 -13.06
N VAL A 133 -6.95 -5.66 -13.72
CA VAL A 133 -6.59 -6.33 -14.97
C VAL A 133 -5.26 -7.08 -14.82
N SER A 134 -5.18 -8.31 -15.32
CA SER A 134 -3.93 -9.08 -15.34
C SER A 134 -3.01 -8.70 -16.51
N ILE A 135 -1.72 -9.02 -16.40
CA ILE A 135 -0.68 -8.68 -17.40
C ILE A 135 -0.80 -9.48 -18.70
N ASP A 136 -1.56 -10.57 -18.70
CA ASP A 136 -1.71 -11.49 -19.82
C ASP A 136 -2.35 -10.83 -21.05
N ASP A 137 -2.06 -11.38 -22.24
CA ASP A 137 -2.58 -10.89 -23.52
C ASP A 137 -4.11 -11.08 -23.64
N ALA A 138 -4.60 -12.20 -23.12
CA ALA A 138 -6.01 -12.45 -22.85
C ALA A 138 -6.25 -12.23 -21.34
N PRO A 139 -6.48 -10.98 -20.89
CA PRO A 139 -6.41 -10.65 -19.48
C PRO A 139 -7.63 -11.19 -18.72
N LEU A 140 -7.38 -11.58 -17.48
CA LEU A 140 -8.43 -11.59 -16.47
C LEU A 140 -8.75 -10.13 -16.09
N ALA A 141 -9.98 -9.69 -16.34
CA ALA A 141 -10.46 -8.36 -15.97
C ALA A 141 -11.68 -8.47 -15.05
N VAL A 142 -11.56 -7.94 -13.83
CA VAL A 142 -12.57 -8.10 -12.76
C VAL A 142 -12.81 -6.79 -12.02
N LEU A 143 -13.97 -6.69 -11.35
CA LEU A 143 -14.28 -5.59 -10.45
C LEU A 143 -13.53 -5.76 -9.12
N ASP A 144 -12.82 -4.73 -8.67
CA ASP A 144 -12.26 -4.67 -7.32
C ASP A 144 -13.34 -4.20 -6.34
N GLY A 145 -14.11 -5.16 -5.80
CA GLY A 145 -15.09 -4.89 -4.75
C GLY A 145 -14.47 -4.60 -3.37
N MET A 146 -13.15 -4.51 -3.28
CA MET A 146 -12.42 -4.29 -2.03
C MET A 146 -11.59 -3.01 -1.99
N SER A 147 -11.44 -2.29 -3.11
CA SER A 147 -10.59 -1.10 -3.24
C SER A 147 -9.23 -1.34 -2.55
N GLN A 148 -8.62 -2.49 -2.83
CA GLN A 148 -7.43 -3.02 -2.17
C GLN A 148 -7.48 -3.04 -0.62
N THR A 149 -8.52 -3.63 -0.04
CA THR A 149 -8.77 -3.65 1.42
C THR A 149 -8.99 -2.25 2.00
N ALA A 150 -9.82 -1.44 1.33
CA ALA A 150 -10.10 -0.05 1.67
C ALA A 150 -8.87 0.86 1.65
N THR A 151 -7.93 0.67 0.71
CA THR A 151 -6.69 1.47 0.61
C THR A 151 -6.79 2.64 -0.37
N VAL A 152 -7.58 2.50 -1.42
CA VAL A 152 -7.74 3.52 -2.47
C VAL A 152 -9.12 4.16 -2.37
N VAL A 153 -9.22 5.47 -2.66
CA VAL A 153 -10.46 6.25 -2.58
C VAL A 153 -11.16 6.21 -3.95
N GLY A 154 -10.45 6.67 -4.99
CA GLY A 154 -10.88 6.68 -6.38
C GLY A 154 -10.74 5.35 -7.12
N GLY A 155 -10.04 4.37 -6.58
CA GLY A 155 -9.78 3.09 -7.26
C GLY A 155 -8.41 3.08 -7.93
N PHE A 156 -8.22 2.28 -8.98
CA PHE A 156 -6.95 2.29 -9.73
C PHE A 156 -6.82 3.52 -10.61
N ALA A 157 -5.60 4.05 -10.75
CA ALA A 157 -5.27 5.20 -11.59
C ALA A 157 -6.22 6.40 -11.36
N GLU A 158 -6.34 6.81 -10.10
CA GLU A 158 -7.25 7.88 -9.67
C GLU A 158 -6.95 9.19 -10.40
N ASP A 159 -7.97 9.83 -10.98
CA ASP A 159 -7.77 10.99 -11.85
C ASP A 159 -6.91 12.10 -11.19
N PRO A 160 -7.13 12.51 -9.92
CA PRO A 160 -6.29 13.53 -9.27
C PRO A 160 -4.85 13.08 -9.03
N VAL A 161 -4.62 11.79 -8.75
CA VAL A 161 -3.28 11.24 -8.52
C VAL A 161 -2.53 11.08 -9.85
N VAL A 162 -3.22 10.64 -10.91
CA VAL A 162 -2.66 10.58 -12.27
C VAL A 162 -2.31 11.97 -12.75
N ARG A 163 -3.21 12.95 -12.55
CA ARG A 163 -2.94 14.35 -12.86
C ARG A 163 -1.70 14.84 -12.11
N ALA A 164 -1.66 14.69 -10.78
CA ALA A 164 -0.53 15.08 -9.94
C ALA A 164 0.79 14.45 -10.39
N TYR A 165 0.78 13.17 -10.80
CA TYR A 165 1.96 12.51 -11.36
C TYR A 165 2.38 13.11 -12.72
N THR A 166 1.44 13.24 -13.67
CA THR A 166 1.76 13.74 -15.02
C THR A 166 2.12 15.23 -15.05
N GLU A 167 1.58 16.01 -14.11
CA GLU A 167 1.86 17.44 -13.95
C GLU A 167 3.00 17.71 -12.95
N GLY A 168 3.69 16.66 -12.48
CA GLY A 168 4.93 16.80 -11.70
C GLY A 168 4.77 17.23 -10.25
N ASP A 169 3.56 17.19 -9.68
CA ASP A 169 3.27 17.61 -8.29
C ASP A 169 3.97 16.74 -7.23
N PHE A 170 4.32 15.50 -7.59
CA PHE A 170 5.16 14.65 -6.75
C PHE A 170 6.61 15.16 -6.63
N ALA A 171 7.02 16.12 -7.47
CA ALA A 171 8.38 16.63 -7.54
C ALA A 171 9.42 15.48 -7.53
N ASP A 172 10.48 15.60 -6.74
CA ASP A 172 11.49 14.53 -6.61
C ASP A 172 11.18 13.48 -5.54
N THR A 173 9.98 13.50 -4.94
CA THR A 173 9.62 12.52 -3.89
C THR A 173 9.55 11.08 -4.39
N LEU A 174 9.47 10.87 -5.72
CA LEU A 174 9.50 9.56 -6.37
C LEU A 174 10.91 8.98 -6.46
N VAL A 175 11.92 9.83 -6.61
CA VAL A 175 13.31 9.43 -6.86
C VAL A 175 14.19 9.63 -5.62
N ALA A 176 13.81 10.54 -4.74
CA ALA A 176 14.45 10.85 -3.46
C ALA A 176 13.43 10.83 -2.32
N ASN A 177 13.87 10.53 -1.09
CA ASN A 177 12.99 10.55 0.08
C ASN A 177 13.71 11.12 1.29
N ASP A 178 13.50 12.41 1.55
CA ASP A 178 14.03 13.07 2.73
C ASP A 178 13.45 12.48 4.02
N ASP A 179 14.24 12.51 5.10
CA ASP A 179 13.86 11.89 6.36
C ASP A 179 13.01 12.80 7.24
N THR A 180 11.73 12.45 7.40
CA THR A 180 10.81 13.19 8.27
C THR A 180 11.14 13.08 9.76
N ALA A 181 12.00 12.14 10.18
CA ALA A 181 12.47 12.04 11.55
C ALA A 181 13.64 12.99 11.85
N VAL A 182 14.30 13.51 10.81
CA VAL A 182 15.42 14.45 10.95
C VAL A 182 14.91 15.88 10.85
N ARG A 183 14.04 16.16 9.87
CA ARG A 183 13.47 17.48 9.63
C ARG A 183 12.05 17.40 9.13
N GLU A 184 11.26 18.45 9.36
CA GLU A 184 9.95 18.55 8.72
C GLU A 184 10.13 18.69 7.20
N THR A 185 9.40 17.87 6.44
CA THR A 185 9.33 17.99 4.98
C THR A 185 8.07 18.75 4.59
N ALA A 186 8.11 19.46 3.47
CA ALA A 186 6.93 20.17 2.97
C ALA A 186 5.71 19.24 2.79
N ALA A 187 5.92 17.94 2.55
CA ALA A 187 4.85 16.99 2.27
C ALA A 187 4.17 16.60 3.58
N ALA A 188 4.96 16.41 4.63
CA ALA A 188 4.47 16.19 5.98
C ALA A 188 3.71 17.41 6.51
N ILE A 189 4.24 18.62 6.28
CA ILE A 189 3.62 19.89 6.72
C ILE A 189 2.27 20.09 6.04
N ASP A 190 2.22 20.04 4.70
CA ASP A 190 0.99 20.23 3.93
C ASP A 190 -0.08 19.21 4.34
N TYR A 191 0.30 17.93 4.44
CA TYR A 191 -0.64 16.90 4.85
C TYR A 191 -1.11 17.06 6.30
N ALA A 192 -0.22 17.35 7.24
CA ALA A 192 -0.59 17.57 8.64
C ALA A 192 -1.53 18.77 8.79
N ASN A 193 -1.31 19.86 8.03
CA ASN A 193 -2.18 21.03 8.06
C ASN A 193 -3.59 20.71 7.55
N ALA A 194 -3.71 19.99 6.43
CA ALA A 194 -5.00 19.53 5.94
C ALA A 194 -5.73 18.64 6.97
N LEU A 195 -5.01 17.70 7.59
CA LEU A 195 -5.57 16.82 8.61
C LEU A 195 -6.09 17.57 9.84
N ARG A 196 -5.36 18.58 10.33
CA ARG A 196 -5.80 19.43 11.46
C ARG A 196 -7.10 20.18 11.17
N GLN A 197 -7.34 20.54 9.91
CA GLN A 197 -8.60 21.17 9.50
C GLN A 197 -9.75 20.16 9.43
N LEU A 198 -9.47 18.95 8.94
CA LEU A 198 -10.47 17.90 8.72
C LEU A 198 -10.86 17.14 10.00
N VAL A 199 -9.99 17.13 11.01
CA VAL A 199 -10.23 16.47 12.31
C VAL A 199 -9.93 17.44 13.45
N PRO A 200 -10.83 18.42 13.69
CA PRO A 200 -10.64 19.40 14.76
C PRO A 200 -10.62 18.72 16.14
N GLY A 201 -9.94 19.34 17.11
CA GLY A 201 -9.85 18.86 18.49
C GLY A 201 -8.62 18.00 18.81
N LEU A 202 -7.86 17.56 17.80
CA LEU A 202 -6.61 16.80 17.93
C LEU A 202 -5.46 17.53 17.23
N PRO A 203 -4.64 18.33 17.94
CA PRO A 203 -3.70 19.26 17.32
C PRO A 203 -2.41 18.61 16.79
N HIS A 204 -2.01 17.46 17.36
CA HIS A 204 -0.75 16.82 17.03
C HIS A 204 -0.97 15.71 15.99
N VAL A 205 -0.15 15.73 14.94
CA VAL A 205 -0.16 14.75 13.85
C VAL A 205 1.20 14.05 13.83
N THR A 206 1.18 12.73 13.88
CA THR A 206 2.36 11.87 13.76
C THR A 206 2.17 10.93 12.58
N PHE A 207 3.19 10.82 11.73
CA PHE A 207 3.22 9.85 10.64
C PHE A 207 4.08 8.66 10.99
N VAL A 208 3.54 7.45 10.76
CA VAL A 208 4.24 6.16 10.84
C VAL A 208 3.95 5.38 9.54
N ALA A 209 4.53 4.19 9.38
CA ALA A 209 4.47 3.49 8.10
C ALA A 209 3.16 2.71 7.88
N SER A 210 2.59 2.13 8.94
CA SER A 210 1.42 1.24 8.88
C SER A 210 0.32 1.56 9.91
N GLY A 211 -0.87 0.98 9.72
CA GLY A 211 -1.96 1.09 10.70
C GLY A 211 -1.67 0.37 12.03
N ALA A 212 -0.93 -0.74 11.98
CA ALA A 212 -0.52 -1.46 13.18
C ALA A 212 0.43 -0.59 14.04
N GLU A 213 1.41 0.04 13.39
CA GLU A 213 2.29 1.01 14.05
C GLU A 213 1.54 2.26 14.51
N ALA A 214 0.52 2.73 13.79
CA ALA A 214 -0.27 3.88 14.21
C ALA A 214 -0.99 3.59 15.54
N ASN A 215 -1.60 2.41 15.65
CA ASN A 215 -2.21 1.95 16.89
C ASN A 215 -1.19 1.78 18.01
N GLU A 216 0.00 1.22 17.74
CA GLU A 216 1.05 1.11 18.75
C GLU A 216 1.63 2.44 19.20
N LYS A 217 1.80 3.40 18.28
CA LYS A 217 2.20 4.77 18.59
C LYS A 217 1.11 5.48 19.40
N ALA A 218 -0.16 5.33 19.07
CA ALA A 218 -1.26 5.90 19.87
C ALA A 218 -1.27 5.34 21.31
N MET A 219 -1.14 4.01 21.47
CA MET A 219 -1.03 3.36 22.77
C MET A 219 0.25 3.79 23.52
N ALA A 220 1.36 4.00 22.81
CA ALA A 220 2.59 4.54 23.38
C ALA A 220 2.40 5.94 23.97
N LEU A 221 1.82 6.85 23.18
CA LEU A 221 1.56 8.22 23.61
C LEU A 221 0.60 8.25 24.80
N CYS A 222 -0.43 7.39 24.80
CA CYS A 222 -1.32 7.22 25.95
C CYS A 222 -0.56 6.76 27.21
N ARG A 223 0.36 5.79 27.09
CA ARG A 223 1.17 5.33 28.23
C ARG A 223 2.11 6.40 28.76
N ILE A 224 2.80 7.12 27.87
CA ILE A 224 3.75 8.20 28.25
C ILE A 224 3.03 9.32 29.00
N ASN A 225 1.82 9.66 28.57
CA ASN A 225 1.04 10.76 29.14
C ASN A 225 0.04 10.31 30.22
N SER A 226 0.05 9.02 30.59
CA SER A 226 -0.89 8.49 31.58
C SER A 226 -0.68 9.17 32.94
N PRO A 227 -1.73 9.67 33.61
CA PRO A 227 -1.61 10.18 34.97
C PRO A 227 -1.28 9.05 35.98
N ARG A 228 -1.41 7.79 35.54
CA ARG A 228 -1.07 6.59 36.31
C ARG A 228 0.15 5.91 35.66
N PRO A 229 1.37 6.12 36.18
CA PRO A 229 2.60 5.64 35.55
C PRO A 229 2.71 4.10 35.51
N ASN A 230 2.01 3.40 36.41
CA ASN A 230 1.97 1.94 36.46
C ASN A 230 0.89 1.34 35.54
N ALA A 231 0.09 2.17 34.86
CA ALA A 231 -0.96 1.70 33.95
C ALA A 231 -0.34 1.19 32.63
N THR A 232 -0.15 -0.12 32.53
CA THR A 232 0.50 -0.76 31.37
C THR A 232 -0.46 -1.53 30.46
N LYS A 233 -1.67 -1.84 30.93
CA LYS A 233 -2.66 -2.63 30.20
C LYS A 233 -3.43 -1.80 29.18
N VAL A 234 -3.98 -2.49 28.18
CA VAL A 234 -4.86 -1.94 27.15
C VAL A 234 -6.18 -2.70 27.17
N LEU A 235 -7.30 -1.98 27.16
CA LEU A 235 -8.62 -2.58 27.03
C LEU A 235 -9.08 -2.46 25.57
N ALA A 236 -9.36 -3.58 24.93
CA ALA A 236 -9.96 -3.66 23.60
C ALA A 236 -11.36 -4.31 23.68
N PHE A 237 -11.96 -4.63 22.54
CA PHE A 237 -13.31 -5.20 22.48
C PHE A 237 -13.33 -6.53 21.74
N GLU A 238 -14.22 -7.43 22.15
CA GLU A 238 -14.46 -8.69 21.43
C GLU A 238 -14.78 -8.41 19.96
N GLY A 239 -14.10 -9.11 19.06
CA GLY A 239 -14.20 -8.98 17.60
C GLY A 239 -13.30 -7.92 16.97
N SER A 240 -12.53 -7.17 17.77
CA SER A 240 -11.61 -6.15 17.28
C SER A 240 -10.49 -6.69 16.38
N PHE A 241 -9.96 -5.82 15.53
CA PHE A 241 -8.71 -6.00 14.82
C PHE A 241 -7.94 -4.68 14.74
N HIS A 242 -6.82 -4.61 15.46
CA HIS A 242 -6.00 -3.40 15.57
C HIS A 242 -4.64 -3.52 14.89
N GLY A 243 -4.32 -4.68 14.30
CA GLY A 243 -3.07 -4.86 13.57
C GLY A 243 -2.40 -6.18 13.86
N ARG A 244 -1.15 -6.30 13.43
CA ARG A 244 -0.38 -7.53 13.54
C ARG A 244 1.02 -7.36 14.14
N THR A 245 1.47 -6.13 14.39
CA THR A 245 2.62 -5.92 15.28
C THR A 245 2.25 -6.34 16.69
N TRP A 246 3.20 -6.71 17.54
CA TRP A 246 2.91 -7.52 18.74
C TRP A 246 1.84 -6.95 19.67
N LEU A 247 1.91 -5.66 19.99
CA LEU A 247 0.96 -5.02 20.90
C LEU A 247 -0.39 -4.78 20.21
N SER A 248 -0.40 -4.37 18.94
CA SER A 248 -1.64 -4.25 18.16
C SER A 248 -2.33 -5.61 17.91
N LEU A 249 -1.54 -6.68 17.81
CA LEU A 249 -2.01 -8.06 17.70
C LEU A 249 -2.58 -8.57 19.03
N HIS A 250 -2.00 -8.17 20.16
CA HIS A 250 -2.58 -8.46 21.47
C HIS A 250 -3.90 -7.75 21.68
N ALA A 251 -4.09 -6.56 21.10
CA ALA A 251 -5.37 -5.87 21.07
C ALA A 251 -6.36 -6.40 20.01
N THR A 252 -5.95 -7.35 19.16
CA THR A 252 -6.80 -8.02 18.18
C THR A 252 -7.46 -9.26 18.79
N HIS A 253 -8.79 -9.33 18.78
CA HIS A 253 -9.52 -10.39 19.50
C HIS A 253 -9.25 -11.81 19.00
N SER A 254 -9.09 -12.00 17.69
CA SER A 254 -9.02 -13.32 17.03
C SER A 254 -7.97 -14.26 17.66
N PRO A 255 -8.39 -15.34 18.36
CA PRO A 255 -7.45 -16.21 19.07
C PRO A 255 -6.46 -16.92 18.15
N SER A 256 -6.89 -17.34 16.96
CA SER A 256 -6.03 -17.99 15.97
C SER A 256 -4.88 -17.10 15.49
N LYS A 257 -5.07 -15.77 15.54
CA LYS A 257 -4.04 -14.79 15.21
C LYS A 257 -3.21 -14.40 16.44
N ARG A 258 -3.83 -14.21 17.60
CA ARG A 258 -3.23 -13.62 18.79
C ARG A 258 -2.52 -14.62 19.70
N VAL A 259 -3.17 -15.73 20.05
CA VAL A 259 -2.70 -16.70 21.06
C VAL A 259 -1.29 -17.24 20.77
N PRO A 260 -0.91 -17.55 19.51
CA PRO A 260 0.45 -18.02 19.21
C PRO A 260 1.57 -17.04 19.60
N PHE A 261 1.25 -15.75 19.78
CA PHE A 261 2.21 -14.69 20.07
C PHE A 261 2.02 -14.09 21.46
N GLU A 262 1.25 -14.71 22.35
CA GLU A 262 1.13 -14.22 23.74
C GLU A 262 2.48 -14.30 24.48
N LEU A 263 2.74 -13.25 25.27
CA LEU A 263 3.90 -13.13 26.15
C LEU A 263 3.43 -12.96 27.59
N ALA A 264 4.13 -13.58 28.53
CA ALA A 264 3.82 -13.51 29.95
C ALA A 264 3.89 -12.06 30.48
N GLY A 265 3.04 -11.75 31.44
CA GLY A 265 3.01 -10.44 32.12
C GLY A 265 2.37 -9.31 31.31
N TYR A 266 2.09 -9.52 30.03
CA TYR A 266 1.46 -8.51 29.20
C TYR A 266 0.00 -8.87 28.88
N GLN A 267 -0.92 -7.96 29.25
CA GLN A 267 -2.35 -8.21 29.20
C GLN A 267 -3.07 -7.10 28.42
N CYS A 268 -3.49 -7.45 27.22
CA CYS A 268 -4.64 -6.80 26.61
C CYS A 268 -5.88 -7.66 26.91
N THR A 269 -6.93 -7.04 27.42
CA THR A 269 -8.20 -7.71 27.75
C THR A 269 -9.31 -7.17 26.86
N PHE A 270 -10.44 -7.88 26.84
CA PHE A 270 -11.54 -7.58 25.94
C PHE A 270 -12.84 -7.38 26.72
N ALA A 271 -13.50 -6.25 26.50
CA ALA A 271 -14.90 -6.05 26.87
C ALA A 271 -15.80 -6.57 25.74
N PRO A 272 -17.04 -7.03 26.04
CA PRO A 272 -17.98 -7.42 25.00
C PRO A 272 -18.35 -6.21 24.14
N PHE A 273 -18.45 -6.40 22.82
CA PHE A 273 -18.87 -5.34 21.89
C PHE A 273 -20.40 -5.37 21.71
N PRO A 274 -21.12 -4.25 21.94
CA PRO A 274 -22.57 -4.21 21.81
C PRO A 274 -22.96 -4.18 20.34
N LEU A 275 -23.41 -5.33 19.82
CA LEU A 275 -23.71 -5.50 18.40
C LEU A 275 -25.06 -4.88 18.04
N TRP A 276 -25.03 -3.85 17.21
CA TRP A 276 -26.21 -3.29 16.53
C TRP A 276 -26.39 -3.94 15.15
N THR A 277 -27.44 -4.76 15.01
CA THR A 277 -27.69 -5.57 13.80
C THR A 277 -28.48 -4.86 12.69
N THR A 278 -29.04 -3.68 12.96
CA THR A 278 -29.85 -2.89 12.02
C THR A 278 -29.34 -1.45 11.90
N PRO A 279 -28.08 -1.25 11.47
CA PRO A 279 -27.52 0.09 11.30
C PRO A 279 -28.36 0.91 10.30
N GLY A 280 -28.96 2.01 10.77
CA GLY A 280 -29.85 2.89 10.00
C GLY A 280 -30.95 3.54 10.85
N ASP A 281 -31.52 2.79 11.79
CA ASP A 281 -32.56 3.27 12.72
C ASP A 281 -31.96 3.45 14.12
N GLU A 282 -31.23 4.55 14.33
CA GLU A 282 -30.45 4.73 15.55
C GLU A 282 -31.33 5.03 16.78
N PRO A 283 -31.26 4.22 17.85
CA PRO A 283 -32.11 4.42 19.02
C PRO A 283 -31.62 5.58 19.89
N THR A 284 -32.56 6.34 20.46
CA THR A 284 -32.24 7.40 21.42
C THR A 284 -31.80 6.84 22.77
N ALA A 285 -30.93 7.56 23.48
CA ALA A 285 -30.58 7.21 24.85
C ALA A 285 -31.76 7.46 25.81
N PRO A 286 -32.06 6.54 26.74
CA PRO A 286 -33.10 6.77 27.74
C PRO A 286 -32.69 7.87 28.73
N SER A 287 -33.68 8.53 29.35
CA SER A 287 -33.44 9.62 30.30
C SER A 287 -32.55 9.19 31.47
N GLY A 288 -31.51 9.97 31.76
CA GLY A 288 -30.55 9.70 32.83
C GLY A 288 -29.39 8.76 32.47
N PHE A 289 -29.40 8.12 31.28
CA PHE A 289 -28.35 7.20 30.84
C PHE A 289 -26.95 7.84 30.87
N TYR A 290 -26.80 9.01 30.25
CA TYR A 290 -25.51 9.72 30.23
C TYR A 290 -25.09 10.25 31.61
N ALA A 291 -26.05 10.63 32.47
CA ALA A 291 -25.74 11.12 33.81
C ALA A 291 -25.16 10.00 34.70
N ALA A 292 -25.73 8.79 34.60
CA ALA A 292 -25.21 7.62 35.29
C ALA A 292 -23.80 7.23 34.78
N ALA A 293 -23.57 7.29 33.46
CA ALA A 293 -22.23 7.07 32.88
C ALA A 293 -21.20 8.13 33.31
N ALA A 294 -21.58 9.42 33.34
CA ALA A 294 -20.70 10.52 33.72
C ALA A 294 -20.30 10.51 35.20
N SER A 295 -21.21 10.06 36.08
CA SER A 295 -20.93 9.90 37.52
C SER A 295 -20.13 8.64 37.83
N GLY A 296 -19.96 7.73 36.86
CA GLY A 296 -19.34 6.42 37.08
C GLY A 296 -20.22 5.45 37.87
N SER A 297 -21.51 5.77 38.09
CA SER A 297 -22.47 4.97 38.85
C SER A 297 -22.94 3.77 38.05
N ILE A 298 -22.10 2.74 37.94
CA ILE A 298 -22.41 1.57 37.12
C ILE A 298 -23.59 0.74 37.67
N ASP A 299 -23.78 0.73 38.99
CA ASP A 299 -24.90 0.05 39.62
C ASP A 299 -26.24 0.70 39.23
N GLU A 300 -26.26 2.04 39.12
CA GLU A 300 -27.43 2.75 38.61
C GLU A 300 -27.73 2.40 37.15
N LEU A 301 -26.70 2.31 36.29
CA LEU A 301 -26.88 1.87 34.90
C LEU A 301 -27.45 0.45 34.82
N LYS A 302 -26.96 -0.47 35.65
CA LYS A 302 -27.44 -1.86 35.71
C LYS A 302 -28.87 -1.94 36.23
N GLU A 303 -29.17 -1.26 37.34
CA GLU A 303 -30.50 -1.28 37.96
C GLU A 303 -31.57 -0.69 37.03
N ARG A 304 -31.25 0.43 36.37
CA ARG A 304 -32.23 1.14 35.54
C ARG A 304 -32.37 0.58 34.13
N PHE A 305 -31.30 0.00 33.56
CA PHE A 305 -31.23 -0.33 32.14
C PHE A 305 -30.64 -1.72 31.82
N GLY A 306 -30.12 -2.46 32.81
CA GLY A 306 -29.45 -3.74 32.59
C GLY A 306 -30.38 -4.88 32.17
N ASP A 307 -31.61 -4.89 32.69
CA ASP A 307 -32.65 -5.87 32.36
C ASP A 307 -33.65 -5.33 31.33
N ALA A 308 -33.20 -4.50 30.38
CA ALA A 308 -34.08 -3.93 29.34
C ALA A 308 -34.64 -5.03 28.41
N LYS A 309 -35.68 -5.74 28.86
CA LYS A 309 -36.28 -6.90 28.18
C LYS A 309 -36.82 -6.57 26.79
N ASP A 310 -37.27 -5.33 26.60
CA ASP A 310 -37.82 -4.83 25.34
C ASP A 310 -36.77 -4.12 24.46
N ASP A 311 -35.54 -3.90 24.96
CA ASP A 311 -34.41 -3.32 24.21
C ASP A 311 -33.13 -4.13 24.50
N ALA A 312 -33.01 -5.28 23.83
CA ALA A 312 -31.85 -6.16 23.97
C ALA A 312 -30.52 -5.48 23.61
N LEU A 313 -30.55 -4.46 22.74
CA LEU A 313 -29.38 -3.67 22.39
C LEU A 313 -28.95 -2.79 23.58
N LEU A 314 -29.88 -2.12 24.26
CA LEU A 314 -29.59 -1.35 25.47
C LEU A 314 -29.00 -2.23 26.57
N ALA A 315 -29.57 -3.42 26.79
CA ALA A 315 -29.04 -4.38 27.77
C ALA A 315 -27.58 -4.78 27.43
N ALA A 316 -27.28 -5.04 26.15
CA ALA A 316 -25.94 -5.35 25.69
C ALA A 316 -24.95 -4.17 25.85
N GLU A 317 -25.41 -2.95 25.59
CA GLU A 317 -24.61 -1.73 25.78
C GLU A 317 -24.29 -1.49 27.26
N VAL A 318 -25.25 -1.68 28.15
CA VAL A 318 -25.05 -1.58 29.61
C VAL A 318 -24.09 -2.66 30.09
N ALA A 319 -24.23 -3.90 29.62
CA ALA A 319 -23.30 -4.98 29.95
C ALA A 319 -21.87 -4.68 29.49
N SER A 320 -21.72 -4.11 28.29
CA SER A 320 -20.43 -3.66 27.76
C SER A 320 -19.82 -2.54 28.60
N LEU A 321 -20.58 -1.48 28.91
CA LEU A 321 -20.12 -0.38 29.75
C LEU A 321 -19.76 -0.87 31.17
N ALA A 322 -20.47 -1.86 31.70
CA ALA A 322 -20.15 -2.47 32.98
C ALA A 322 -18.81 -3.21 32.95
N ALA A 323 -18.57 -4.03 31.91
CA ALA A 323 -17.29 -4.69 31.74
C ALA A 323 -16.13 -3.69 31.57
N VAL A 324 -16.36 -2.60 30.83
CA VAL A 324 -15.38 -1.50 30.70
C VAL A 324 -15.11 -0.87 32.06
N HIS A 325 -16.15 -0.52 32.83
CA HIS A 325 -16.01 0.07 34.16
C HIS A 325 -15.20 -0.85 35.08
N GLU A 326 -15.53 -2.14 35.15
CA GLU A 326 -14.83 -3.12 35.98
C GLU A 326 -13.35 -3.25 35.63
N ALA A 327 -13.01 -3.15 34.35
CA ALA A 327 -11.62 -3.16 33.91
C ALA A 327 -10.90 -1.86 34.30
N ILE A 328 -11.41 -0.70 33.87
CA ILE A 328 -10.64 0.55 33.99
C ILE A 328 -10.59 1.13 35.41
N LYS A 329 -11.53 0.74 36.30
CA LYS A 329 -11.51 1.15 37.71
C LYS A 329 -10.29 0.60 38.49
N THR A 330 -9.61 -0.44 37.99
CA THR A 330 -8.43 -1.00 38.66
C THR A 330 -7.24 -0.03 38.65
N GLY A 331 -7.19 0.90 37.70
CA GLY A 331 -6.03 1.77 37.50
C GLY A 331 -4.91 1.18 36.65
N ASP A 332 -5.04 -0.06 36.19
CA ASP A 332 -3.98 -0.73 35.40
C ASP A 332 -3.99 -0.37 33.92
N TYR A 333 -5.08 0.22 33.41
CA TYR A 333 -5.30 0.45 31.99
C TYR A 333 -4.96 1.88 31.59
N ASN A 334 -3.99 2.05 30.68
CA ASN A 334 -3.64 3.38 30.16
C ASN A 334 -4.63 3.87 29.10
N CYS A 335 -5.21 2.96 28.31
CA CYS A 335 -6.20 3.31 27.31
C CYS A 335 -7.23 2.22 27.05
N VAL A 336 -8.36 2.65 26.50
CA VAL A 336 -9.37 1.86 25.81
C VAL A 336 -9.22 2.13 24.32
N ILE A 337 -9.08 1.08 23.51
CA ILE A 337 -9.02 1.16 22.04
C ILE A 337 -10.23 0.48 21.41
N ILE A 338 -10.85 1.13 20.42
CA ILE A 338 -12.07 0.63 19.77
C ILE A 338 -12.16 1.11 18.31
N GLU A 339 -12.64 0.23 17.42
CA GLU A 339 -13.04 0.61 16.06
C GLU A 339 -14.49 1.17 16.07
N PRO A 340 -14.80 2.30 15.39
CA PRO A 340 -16.20 2.74 15.21
C PRO A 340 -17.10 1.67 14.60
N MET A 341 -16.57 0.92 13.62
CA MET A 341 -17.14 -0.31 13.08
C MET A 341 -16.02 -1.36 13.06
N GLN A 342 -16.22 -2.48 13.74
CA GLN A 342 -15.25 -3.56 13.71
C GLN A 342 -15.25 -4.21 12.33
N SER A 343 -14.21 -3.96 11.55
CA SER A 343 -14.18 -4.31 10.14
C SER A 343 -13.83 -5.78 9.92
N GLU A 344 -12.67 -6.23 10.40
CA GLU A 344 -12.27 -7.65 10.26
C GLU A 344 -13.13 -8.58 11.11
N GLY A 345 -13.74 -8.06 12.18
CA GLY A 345 -14.65 -8.78 13.06
C GLY A 345 -15.96 -9.21 12.41
N GLY A 346 -16.27 -8.71 11.20
CA GLY A 346 -17.50 -8.98 10.47
C GLY A 346 -18.41 -7.76 10.37
N ASP A 347 -17.86 -6.59 10.03
CA ASP A 347 -18.60 -5.32 9.86
C ASP A 347 -19.63 -5.09 10.98
N ARG A 348 -19.17 -5.05 12.24
CA ARG A 348 -20.01 -4.92 13.44
C ARG A 348 -20.11 -3.46 13.87
N TYR A 349 -21.32 -2.99 14.15
CA TYR A 349 -21.62 -1.60 14.51
C TYR A 349 -22.07 -1.49 15.97
N ALA A 350 -21.82 -0.33 16.57
CA ALA A 350 -22.37 0.10 17.85
C ALA A 350 -23.02 1.48 17.69
N THR A 351 -23.87 1.87 18.64
CA THR A 351 -24.63 3.13 18.57
C THR A 351 -23.84 4.31 19.10
N GLU A 352 -24.24 5.52 18.70
CA GLU A 352 -23.79 6.77 19.30
C GLU A 352 -23.96 6.77 20.83
N ARG A 353 -25.13 6.31 21.34
CA ARG A 353 -25.39 6.36 22.79
C ARG A 353 -24.36 5.56 23.57
N PHE A 354 -23.92 4.43 23.04
CA PHE A 354 -22.83 3.66 23.61
C PHE A 354 -21.51 4.44 23.59
N PHE A 355 -21.09 4.99 22.45
CA PHE A 355 -19.81 5.71 22.35
C PHE A 355 -19.75 6.96 23.24
N ARG A 356 -20.86 7.69 23.38
CA ARG A 356 -20.96 8.83 24.29
C ARG A 356 -20.82 8.41 25.75
N ALA A 357 -21.52 7.34 26.16
CA ALA A 357 -21.38 6.80 27.51
C ALA A 357 -19.97 6.26 27.78
N LEU A 358 -19.35 5.57 26.81
CA LEU A 358 -17.98 5.12 26.88
C LEU A 358 -17.01 6.29 27.08
N ARG A 359 -17.22 7.41 26.38
CA ARG A 359 -16.39 8.60 26.56
C ARG A 359 -16.52 9.19 27.97
N LEU A 360 -17.74 9.34 28.45
CA LEU A 360 -18.00 9.85 29.80
C LEU A 360 -17.34 8.96 30.86
N LEU A 361 -17.44 7.64 30.71
CA LEU A 361 -16.86 6.66 31.62
C LEU A 361 -15.32 6.68 31.60
N THR A 362 -14.70 6.76 30.42
CA THR A 362 -13.24 6.87 30.29
C THR A 362 -12.70 8.16 30.91
N ARG A 363 -13.42 9.29 30.74
CA ARG A 363 -13.09 10.56 31.40
C ARG A 363 -13.19 10.46 32.92
N HIS A 364 -14.26 9.87 33.45
CA HIS A 364 -14.45 9.66 34.90
C HIS A 364 -13.25 8.92 35.50
N HIS A 365 -12.82 7.83 34.86
CA HIS A 365 -11.72 7.00 35.33
C HIS A 365 -10.34 7.52 34.95
N GLN A 366 -10.20 8.65 34.23
CA GLN A 366 -8.92 9.16 33.71
C GLN A 366 -8.16 8.13 32.85
N THR A 367 -8.87 7.35 32.05
CA THR A 367 -8.30 6.40 31.08
C THR A 367 -8.47 6.99 29.68
N PHE A 368 -7.44 6.91 28.84
CA PHE A 368 -7.51 7.50 27.50
C PHE A 368 -8.38 6.67 26.54
N LEU A 369 -9.05 7.33 25.60
CA LEU A 369 -9.85 6.68 24.57
C LEU A 369 -9.19 6.85 23.20
N VAL A 370 -8.90 5.73 22.54
CA VAL A 370 -8.33 5.68 21.19
C VAL A 370 -9.38 5.12 20.23
N PHE A 371 -9.71 5.87 19.17
CA PHE A 371 -10.47 5.32 18.05
C PHE A 371 -9.51 4.80 16.98
N ASP A 372 -9.62 3.51 16.69
CA ASP A 372 -8.99 2.91 15.53
C ASP A 372 -9.85 3.17 14.29
N GLU A 373 -9.42 4.15 13.50
CA GLU A 373 -10.05 4.50 12.24
C GLU A 373 -9.23 4.07 11.02
N VAL A 374 -8.29 3.13 11.19
CA VAL A 374 -7.40 2.65 10.14
C VAL A 374 -8.15 2.23 8.88
N GLN A 375 -9.27 1.53 9.02
CA GLN A 375 -10.07 1.08 7.88
C GLN A 375 -11.20 2.04 7.51
N VAL A 376 -11.72 2.77 8.49
CA VAL A 376 -13.03 3.39 8.39
C VAL A 376 -13.00 4.91 8.23
N GLY A 377 -11.91 5.53 8.66
CA GLY A 377 -11.64 6.93 8.38
C GLY A 377 -11.36 7.15 6.89
N PHE A 378 -11.14 8.41 6.53
CA PHE A 378 -11.06 8.86 5.14
C PHE A 378 -12.32 8.47 4.35
N GLY A 379 -13.49 8.71 4.95
CA GLY A 379 -14.76 8.72 4.24
C GLY A 379 -15.39 7.36 3.96
N LEU A 380 -14.85 6.23 4.46
CA LEU A 380 -15.37 4.91 4.09
C LEU A 380 -16.88 4.80 4.36
N GLY A 381 -17.33 5.26 5.52
CA GLY A 381 -18.74 5.27 5.90
C GLY A 381 -19.41 6.65 5.85
N GLY A 382 -18.94 7.53 4.96
CA GLY A 382 -19.47 8.88 4.76
C GLY A 382 -18.53 9.97 5.27
N PRO A 383 -18.54 10.30 6.58
CA PRO A 383 -17.68 11.34 7.14
C PRO A 383 -16.19 11.04 7.01
N PHE A 384 -15.38 12.10 6.95
CA PHE A 384 -13.92 11.99 6.91
C PHE A 384 -13.37 11.19 8.10
N ALA A 385 -13.74 11.56 9.32
CA ALA A 385 -13.45 10.79 10.53
C ALA A 385 -14.77 10.34 11.17
N TRP A 386 -14.93 9.04 11.37
CA TRP A 386 -16.20 8.43 11.73
C TRP A 386 -16.62 8.72 13.18
N HIS A 387 -15.66 8.90 14.09
CA HIS A 387 -15.97 9.29 15.47
C HIS A 387 -16.74 10.62 15.58
N SER A 388 -16.67 11.48 14.56
CA SER A 388 -17.45 12.73 14.50
C SER A 388 -18.96 12.48 14.53
N LYS A 389 -19.44 11.32 14.07
CA LYS A 389 -20.85 10.91 14.15
C LYS A 389 -21.33 10.76 15.59
N PHE A 390 -20.43 10.39 16.51
CA PHE A 390 -20.82 10.00 17.86
C PHE A 390 -21.02 11.16 18.82
N ARG A 391 -20.86 12.42 18.37
CA ARG A 391 -21.17 13.63 19.17
C ARG A 391 -20.67 13.52 20.62
N LEU A 392 -19.40 13.12 20.76
CA LEU A 392 -18.79 12.87 22.06
C LEU A 392 -18.86 14.12 22.93
N MET A 393 -18.99 13.92 24.24
CA MET A 393 -19.19 15.02 25.18
C MET A 393 -18.47 14.82 26.50
N SER A 394 -18.15 15.94 27.13
CA SER A 394 -17.63 16.00 28.49
C SER A 394 -18.75 15.82 29.52
N PRO A 395 -18.42 15.55 30.80
CA PRO A 395 -19.41 15.52 31.88
C PRO A 395 -20.22 16.82 32.04
N ARG A 396 -19.74 17.94 31.47
CA ARG A 396 -20.43 19.24 31.47
C ARG A 396 -21.34 19.44 30.25
N GLY A 397 -21.50 18.42 29.39
CA GLY A 397 -22.30 18.50 28.17
C GLY A 397 -21.64 19.28 27.03
N GLN A 398 -20.37 19.66 27.16
CA GLN A 398 -19.61 20.32 26.08
C GLN A 398 -19.07 19.28 25.10
N GLN A 399 -18.84 19.67 23.84
CA GLN A 399 -18.18 18.81 22.86
C GLN A 399 -16.83 18.31 23.39
N ASP A 400 -16.59 17.01 23.25
CA ASP A 400 -15.30 16.37 23.58
C ASP A 400 -14.82 15.57 22.38
N TYR A 401 -13.57 15.13 22.47
CA TYR A 401 -12.87 14.37 21.44
C TYR A 401 -12.26 13.12 22.07
N PRO A 402 -11.95 12.09 21.28
CA PRO A 402 -11.06 11.04 21.77
C PRO A 402 -9.70 11.61 22.14
N ASP A 403 -8.87 10.81 22.82
CA ASP A 403 -7.52 11.23 23.18
C ASP A 403 -6.53 10.97 22.04
N ALA A 404 -6.81 9.96 21.20
CA ALA A 404 -6.16 9.76 19.90
C ALA A 404 -7.10 9.10 18.88
N VAL A 405 -6.82 9.33 17.61
CA VAL A 405 -7.43 8.66 16.45
C VAL A 405 -6.32 8.20 15.51
N THR A 406 -6.44 6.99 14.99
CA THR A 406 -5.47 6.43 14.05
C THR A 406 -6.08 6.24 12.67
N PHE A 407 -5.31 6.55 11.62
CA PHE A 407 -5.68 6.29 10.23
C PHE A 407 -4.55 5.53 9.53
N ALA A 408 -4.87 4.75 8.50
CA ALA A 408 -3.91 4.26 7.50
C ALA A 408 -4.66 3.98 6.20
N LYS A 409 -4.28 2.97 5.42
CA LYS A 409 -5.03 2.54 4.23
C LYS A 409 -5.31 3.70 3.27
N ARG A 410 -6.55 4.23 3.22
CA ARG A 410 -6.92 5.44 2.45
C ARG A 410 -6.04 6.64 2.76
N ALA A 411 -5.51 6.75 3.97
CA ALA A 411 -4.56 7.78 4.39
C ALA A 411 -3.16 7.66 3.77
N GLN A 412 -2.87 6.56 3.07
CA GLN A 412 -1.61 6.24 2.38
C GLN A 412 -0.39 6.07 3.27
N VAL A 413 -0.37 6.54 4.51
CA VAL A 413 0.62 6.23 5.55
C VAL A 413 -0.13 5.98 6.86
N GLY A 414 0.52 5.44 7.88
CA GLY A 414 -0.05 5.46 9.22
C GLY A 414 -0.07 6.90 9.75
N VAL A 415 -1.20 7.32 10.31
CA VAL A 415 -1.40 8.66 10.88
C VAL A 415 -1.92 8.47 12.30
N VAL A 416 -1.35 9.20 13.25
CA VAL A 416 -1.89 9.35 14.60
C VAL A 416 -2.22 10.81 14.81
N MET A 417 -3.50 11.11 15.00
CA MET A 417 -3.93 12.42 15.49
C MET A 417 -4.20 12.30 16.97
N SER A 418 -3.56 13.12 17.80
CA SER A 418 -3.72 13.00 19.25
C SER A 418 -3.65 14.34 19.99
N ARG A 419 -4.03 14.28 21.26
CA ARG A 419 -3.85 15.38 22.22
C ARG A 419 -2.40 15.56 22.67
N PHE A 420 -1.51 14.62 22.36
CA PHE A 420 -0.14 14.58 22.83
C PHE A 420 0.85 14.79 21.69
N ALA A 421 1.88 15.60 21.92
CA ALA A 421 3.01 15.67 20.99
C ALA A 421 3.77 14.34 21.00
N ASP A 422 4.27 13.92 19.83
CA ASP A 422 5.20 12.80 19.77
C ASP A 422 6.58 13.27 20.22
N PRO A 423 7.16 12.72 21.30
CA PRO A 423 8.49 13.11 21.75
C PRO A 423 9.59 12.70 20.76
N GLU A 424 9.27 11.83 19.80
CA GLU A 424 10.22 11.34 18.81
C GLU A 424 9.52 10.90 17.52
N PRO A 425 9.53 11.74 16.47
CA PRO A 425 8.92 11.40 15.18
C PRO A 425 9.61 10.24 14.45
N THR A 426 8.84 9.52 13.64
CA THR A 426 9.34 8.48 12.74
C THR A 426 9.47 8.96 11.29
N SER A 427 10.28 8.25 10.51
CA SER A 427 10.40 8.46 9.08
C SER A 427 9.14 7.98 8.35
N ALA A 428 8.66 8.78 7.40
CA ALA A 428 7.55 8.47 6.51
C ALA A 428 7.97 8.67 5.04
N HIS A 429 7.29 7.97 4.12
CA HIS A 429 7.59 8.06 2.69
C HIS A 429 6.89 9.28 2.07
N ASN A 430 7.66 10.27 1.58
CA ASN A 430 7.14 11.55 1.08
C ASN A 430 6.16 11.40 -0.09
N ALA A 431 6.40 10.49 -1.03
CA ALA A 431 5.45 10.22 -2.11
C ALA A 431 4.09 9.69 -1.58
N SER A 432 4.10 8.93 -0.48
CA SER A 432 2.86 8.50 0.17
C SER A 432 2.17 9.64 0.92
N LEU A 433 2.91 10.62 1.45
CA LEU A 433 2.34 11.83 2.05
C LEU A 433 1.62 12.68 0.99
N VAL A 434 2.22 12.86 -0.19
CA VAL A 434 1.60 13.55 -1.33
C VAL A 434 0.28 12.87 -1.73
N ARG A 435 0.30 11.54 -1.92
CA ARG A 435 -0.95 10.80 -2.20
C ARG A 435 -1.99 10.92 -1.09
N GLY A 436 -1.57 10.80 0.17
CA GLY A 436 -2.46 10.92 1.32
C GLY A 436 -3.14 12.29 1.39
N ARG A 437 -2.39 13.36 1.11
CA ARG A 437 -2.91 14.72 0.98
C ARG A 437 -3.95 14.84 -0.13
N ILE A 438 -3.70 14.26 -1.30
CA ILE A 438 -4.67 14.23 -2.43
C ILE A 438 -5.92 13.45 -2.04
N HIS A 439 -5.77 12.28 -1.42
CA HIS A 439 -6.91 11.49 -0.94
C HIS A 439 -7.74 12.25 0.10
N ALA A 440 -7.11 13.03 0.97
CA ALA A 440 -7.82 13.86 1.93
C ALA A 440 -8.69 14.93 1.25
N ASP A 441 -8.19 15.57 0.19
CA ASP A 441 -8.97 16.50 -0.65
C ASP A 441 -10.13 15.80 -1.36
N MET A 442 -9.87 14.64 -1.96
CA MET A 442 -10.91 13.88 -2.66
C MET A 442 -12.08 13.54 -1.73
N VAL A 443 -11.78 13.11 -0.50
CA VAL A 443 -12.82 12.79 0.49
C VAL A 443 -13.51 14.04 1.02
N SER A 444 -12.79 15.14 1.24
CA SER A 444 -13.37 16.36 1.80
C SER A 444 -14.28 17.10 0.82
N MET A 445 -14.04 16.98 -0.49
CA MET A 445 -14.82 17.65 -1.53
C MET A 445 -15.94 16.78 -2.12
N SER A 446 -15.89 15.45 -1.96
CA SER A 446 -16.85 14.54 -2.59
C SER A 446 -18.02 14.15 -1.70
N HIS A 447 -19.23 14.12 -2.27
CA HIS A 447 -20.44 13.56 -1.66
C HIS A 447 -20.72 12.12 -2.16
N ASN A 448 -19.65 11.41 -2.57
CA ASN A 448 -19.76 10.17 -3.32
C ASN A 448 -20.20 8.97 -2.46
N ALA A 449 -19.87 8.95 -1.17
CA ALA A 449 -20.25 7.87 -0.26
C ALA A 449 -21.77 7.66 -0.23
N GLU A 450 -22.53 8.74 -0.08
CA GLU A 450 -24.00 8.72 -0.07
C GLU A 450 -24.57 8.27 -1.42
N ARG A 451 -23.96 8.71 -2.54
CA ARG A 451 -24.35 8.25 -3.88
C ARG A 451 -24.18 6.75 -4.04
N ILE A 452 -23.04 6.20 -3.63
CA ILE A 452 -22.76 4.76 -3.69
C ILE A 452 -23.74 4.00 -2.82
N GLU A 453 -23.97 4.46 -1.58
CA GLU A 453 -24.91 3.83 -0.66
C GLU A 453 -26.33 3.77 -1.25
N LYS A 454 -26.83 4.87 -1.84
CA LYS A 454 -28.14 4.93 -2.53
C LYS A 454 -28.23 3.97 -3.72
N LEU A 455 -27.13 3.69 -4.40
CA LEU A 455 -27.09 2.70 -5.48
C LEU A 455 -27.03 1.27 -4.94
N VAL A 456 -26.29 1.03 -3.85
CA VAL A 456 -26.08 -0.30 -3.26
C VAL A 456 -27.32 -0.78 -2.49
N ALA A 457 -27.91 0.05 -1.64
CA ALA A 457 -28.96 -0.36 -0.70
C ALA A 457 -30.17 -1.05 -1.37
N PRO A 458 -30.76 -0.54 -2.48
CA PRO A 458 -31.89 -1.20 -3.14
C PRO A 458 -31.51 -2.59 -3.69
N ARG A 459 -30.30 -2.72 -4.23
CA ARG A 459 -29.80 -3.97 -4.84
C ARG A 459 -29.45 -5.01 -3.78
N LEU A 460 -28.87 -4.58 -2.66
CA LEU A 460 -28.63 -5.44 -1.50
C LEU A 460 -29.95 -5.97 -0.92
N ALA A 461 -30.96 -5.11 -0.79
CA ALA A 461 -32.29 -5.53 -0.35
C ALA A 461 -32.96 -6.52 -1.33
N GLN A 462 -32.77 -6.35 -2.64
CA GLN A 462 -33.25 -7.31 -3.64
C GLN A 462 -32.57 -8.67 -3.50
N ILE A 463 -31.24 -8.72 -3.35
CA ILE A 463 -30.50 -9.96 -3.13
C ILE A 463 -30.93 -10.65 -1.84
N ALA A 464 -31.09 -9.91 -0.74
CA ALA A 464 -31.58 -10.46 0.53
C ALA A 464 -32.98 -11.06 0.42
N ARG A 465 -33.89 -10.42 -0.34
CA ARG A 465 -35.23 -10.98 -0.62
C ARG A 465 -35.20 -12.20 -1.54
N ALA A 466 -34.26 -12.26 -2.48
CA ALA A 466 -34.15 -13.37 -3.42
C ALA A 466 -33.54 -14.63 -2.78
N TYR A 467 -32.61 -14.46 -1.83
CA TYR A 467 -31.93 -15.57 -1.15
C TYR A 467 -31.97 -15.42 0.38
N PRO A 468 -33.15 -15.35 1.02
CA PRO A 468 -33.27 -15.06 2.46
C PRO A 468 -32.64 -16.15 3.35
N HIS A 469 -32.50 -17.37 2.84
CA HIS A 469 -31.82 -18.48 3.51
C HIS A 469 -30.30 -18.43 3.40
N LEU A 470 -29.74 -17.67 2.45
CA LEU A 470 -28.29 -17.50 2.27
C LEU A 470 -27.78 -16.12 2.69
N VAL A 471 -28.60 -15.07 2.62
CA VAL A 471 -28.17 -13.68 2.85
C VAL A 471 -28.80 -13.17 4.14
N GLN A 472 -28.02 -13.16 5.21
CA GLN A 472 -28.44 -12.75 6.55
C GLN A 472 -27.82 -11.40 6.93
N TYR A 473 -28.54 -10.59 7.71
CA TYR A 473 -28.06 -9.31 8.26
C TYR A 473 -27.39 -8.36 7.23
N PRO A 474 -28.05 -8.06 6.10
CA PRO A 474 -27.50 -7.11 5.12
C PRO A 474 -27.32 -5.73 5.75
N ARG A 475 -26.18 -5.11 5.49
CA ARG A 475 -25.82 -3.79 6.03
C ARG A 475 -24.98 -3.00 5.03
N ALA A 476 -25.20 -1.70 4.97
CA ALA A 476 -24.47 -0.78 4.10
C ALA A 476 -24.24 0.55 4.82
N SER A 477 -23.06 1.15 4.62
CA SER A 477 -22.73 2.50 5.06
C SER A 477 -21.65 3.08 4.16
N GLY A 478 -21.98 4.16 3.46
CA GLY A 478 -21.11 4.79 2.46
C GLY A 478 -20.66 3.81 1.39
N TYR A 479 -19.34 3.61 1.31
CA TYR A 479 -18.71 2.69 0.37
C TYR A 479 -18.65 1.24 0.87
N ALA A 480 -18.98 0.99 2.13
CA ALA A 480 -18.92 -0.34 2.72
C ALA A 480 -20.30 -1.00 2.69
N PHE A 481 -20.37 -2.26 2.29
CA PHE A 481 -21.53 -3.09 2.54
C PHE A 481 -21.13 -4.54 2.78
N ALA A 482 -22.00 -5.28 3.47
CA ALA A 482 -21.75 -6.65 3.83
C ALA A 482 -23.06 -7.41 4.05
N PHE A 483 -22.95 -8.74 4.02
CA PHE A 483 -23.97 -9.66 4.47
C PHE A 483 -23.32 -10.94 5.01
N ASP A 484 -24.03 -11.64 5.86
CA ASP A 484 -23.60 -12.90 6.44
C ASP A 484 -24.17 -14.09 5.65
N LEU A 485 -23.35 -15.12 5.47
CA LEU A 485 -23.76 -16.44 5.02
C LEU A 485 -24.06 -17.31 6.24
N PRO A 486 -24.95 -18.33 6.15
CA PRO A 486 -25.35 -19.12 7.30
C PRO A 486 -24.20 -19.85 8.01
N THR A 487 -23.21 -20.31 7.23
CA THR A 487 -22.08 -21.11 7.72
C THR A 487 -20.74 -20.64 7.17
N PRO A 488 -19.62 -20.89 7.88
CA PRO A 488 -18.28 -20.60 7.37
C PRO A 488 -17.95 -21.33 6.06
N ALA A 489 -18.48 -22.53 5.86
CA ALA A 489 -18.27 -23.30 4.62
C ALA A 489 -18.92 -22.62 3.41
N LEU A 490 -20.12 -22.06 3.58
CA LEU A 490 -20.79 -21.28 2.53
C LEU A 490 -20.05 -19.97 2.23
N LEU A 491 -19.52 -19.30 3.26
CA LEU A 491 -18.65 -18.14 3.04
C LEU A 491 -17.40 -18.53 2.24
N ASP A 492 -16.67 -19.58 2.62
CA ASP A 492 -15.48 -20.01 1.88
C ASP A 492 -15.82 -20.38 0.42
N ALA A 493 -16.94 -21.07 0.20
CA ALA A 493 -17.42 -21.37 -1.14
C ALA A 493 -17.77 -20.09 -1.92
N PHE A 494 -18.40 -19.09 -1.32
CA PHE A 494 -18.66 -17.79 -1.97
C PHE A 494 -17.35 -17.08 -2.36
N ILE A 495 -16.40 -16.97 -1.42
CA ILE A 495 -15.12 -16.27 -1.63
C ILE A 495 -14.26 -16.95 -2.69
N ASN A 496 -14.26 -18.29 -2.78
CA ASN A 496 -13.46 -19.04 -3.75
C ASN A 496 -13.87 -18.80 -5.21
N GLN A 497 -15.03 -18.17 -5.47
CA GLN A 497 -15.52 -17.85 -6.80
C GLN A 497 -15.06 -16.48 -7.33
N ARG A 498 -14.52 -15.61 -6.46
CA ARG A 498 -14.33 -14.16 -6.68
C ARG A 498 -13.64 -13.76 -8.00
N PHE A 499 -12.50 -14.36 -8.34
CA PHE A 499 -11.75 -13.98 -9.54
C PHE A 499 -12.46 -14.42 -10.82
N TRP A 500 -12.84 -15.70 -10.89
CA TRP A 500 -13.38 -16.29 -12.11
C TRP A 500 -14.85 -15.95 -12.36
N ARG A 501 -15.51 -15.31 -11.39
CA ARG A 501 -16.85 -14.74 -11.58
C ARG A 501 -16.86 -13.25 -11.89
N GLY A 502 -15.74 -12.56 -11.71
CA GLY A 502 -15.59 -11.18 -12.15
C GLY A 502 -15.64 -10.11 -11.06
N ALA A 503 -15.60 -10.47 -9.77
CA ALA A 503 -15.57 -9.49 -8.68
C ALA A 503 -14.79 -9.98 -7.45
N VAL A 504 -13.78 -9.21 -7.05
CA VAL A 504 -13.01 -9.43 -5.81
C VAL A 504 -13.88 -9.11 -4.59
N VAL A 505 -13.87 -10.02 -3.62
CA VAL A 505 -14.56 -9.91 -2.33
C VAL A 505 -13.72 -10.60 -1.27
N PHE A 506 -13.71 -10.07 -0.04
CA PHE A 506 -13.01 -10.67 1.09
C PHE A 506 -13.98 -11.07 2.22
N ALA A 507 -13.56 -12.09 2.97
CA ALA A 507 -14.21 -12.49 4.20
C ALA A 507 -13.94 -11.49 5.34
N ALA A 508 -14.88 -11.42 6.28
CA ALA A 508 -14.71 -10.89 7.62
C ALA A 508 -15.46 -11.77 8.63
N GLY A 509 -15.01 -11.76 9.87
CA GLY A 509 -15.50 -12.67 10.90
C GLY A 509 -15.42 -14.13 10.42
N THR A 510 -16.42 -14.93 10.80
CA THR A 510 -16.53 -16.34 10.38
C THR A 510 -17.55 -16.56 9.26
N ARG A 511 -18.38 -15.55 8.95
CA ARG A 511 -19.57 -15.71 8.09
C ARG A 511 -19.84 -14.52 7.16
N THR A 512 -19.10 -13.43 7.27
CA THR A 512 -19.41 -12.19 6.54
C THR A 512 -18.66 -12.12 5.21
N ALA A 513 -19.40 -11.90 4.12
CA ALA A 513 -18.84 -11.40 2.86
C ALA A 513 -18.96 -9.88 2.88
N ARG A 514 -17.84 -9.17 2.69
CA ARG A 514 -17.78 -7.71 2.79
C ARG A 514 -17.16 -7.07 1.56
N TYR A 515 -17.59 -5.84 1.31
CA TYR A 515 -17.19 -5.02 0.18
C TYR A 515 -16.75 -3.64 0.67
N ARG A 516 -15.78 -3.05 -0.04
CA ARG A 516 -15.22 -1.72 0.18
C ARG A 516 -15.07 -1.09 -1.19
N LEU A 517 -16.08 -0.35 -1.64
CA LEU A 517 -16.10 0.22 -2.98
C LEU A 517 -15.24 1.48 -3.05
N SER A 518 -14.82 1.84 -4.26
CA SER A 518 -14.20 3.13 -4.58
C SER A 518 -15.23 4.11 -5.17
N ASP A 519 -14.88 5.39 -5.20
CA ASP A 519 -15.67 6.46 -5.84
C ASP A 519 -15.96 6.20 -7.31
N SER A 520 -15.08 5.46 -7.98
CA SER A 520 -15.17 5.15 -9.41
C SER A 520 -16.25 4.13 -9.77
N PHE A 521 -16.93 3.52 -8.79
CA PHE A 521 -18.13 2.74 -9.07
C PHE A 521 -19.28 3.65 -9.53
N LEU A 522 -19.74 3.42 -10.76
CA LEU A 522 -20.96 4.04 -11.29
C LEU A 522 -22.09 3.01 -11.30
N ALA A 523 -23.30 3.45 -11.68
CA ALA A 523 -24.46 2.58 -11.72
C ALA A 523 -24.22 1.28 -12.52
N ARG A 524 -23.56 1.38 -13.69
CA ARG A 524 -23.18 0.23 -14.53
C ARG A 524 -22.33 -0.78 -13.77
N GLU A 525 -21.25 -0.34 -13.14
CA GLU A 525 -20.33 -1.24 -12.41
C GLU A 525 -20.99 -1.84 -11.17
N ILE A 526 -21.87 -1.10 -10.50
CA ILE A 526 -22.67 -1.62 -9.38
C ILE A 526 -23.65 -2.69 -9.87
N ASP A 527 -24.32 -2.49 -11.00
CA ASP A 527 -25.21 -3.50 -11.60
C ASP A 527 -24.44 -4.79 -11.95
N LEU A 528 -23.25 -4.65 -12.55
CA LEU A 528 -22.37 -5.78 -12.85
C LEU A 528 -21.88 -6.50 -11.58
N LEU A 529 -21.56 -5.75 -10.53
CA LEU A 529 -21.18 -6.32 -9.22
C LEU A 529 -22.32 -7.16 -8.64
N PHE A 530 -23.53 -6.61 -8.59
CA PHE A 530 -24.68 -7.31 -8.01
C PHE A 530 -25.14 -8.51 -8.85
N GLU A 531 -25.01 -8.43 -10.18
CA GLU A 531 -25.21 -9.59 -11.05
C GLU A 531 -24.17 -10.70 -10.77
N THR A 532 -22.92 -10.33 -10.51
CA THR A 532 -21.87 -11.28 -10.11
C THR A 532 -22.18 -11.93 -8.76
N ILE A 533 -22.64 -11.15 -7.78
CA ILE A 533 -23.09 -11.64 -6.47
C ILE A 533 -24.24 -12.63 -6.64
N ARG A 534 -25.26 -12.26 -7.42
CA ARG A 534 -26.43 -13.09 -7.70
C ARG A 534 -26.03 -14.44 -8.30
N ARG A 535 -25.13 -14.44 -9.28
CA ARG A 535 -24.61 -15.68 -9.88
C ARG A 535 -23.92 -16.55 -8.84
N SER A 536 -23.05 -15.96 -8.01
CA SER A 536 -22.37 -16.64 -6.89
C SER A 536 -23.35 -17.31 -5.93
N LEU A 537 -24.39 -16.59 -5.51
CA LEU A 537 -25.44 -17.11 -4.63
C LEU A 537 -26.26 -18.21 -5.32
N SER A 538 -26.73 -18.00 -6.55
CA SER A 538 -27.46 -19.02 -7.32
C SER A 538 -26.68 -20.32 -7.48
N TRP A 539 -25.36 -20.24 -7.66
CA TRP A 539 -24.55 -21.46 -7.77
C TRP A 539 -24.47 -22.21 -6.44
N LEU A 540 -24.27 -21.48 -5.33
CA LEU A 540 -24.26 -22.08 -3.99
C LEU A 540 -25.59 -22.75 -3.66
N ASP A 541 -26.69 -22.09 -4.02
CA ASP A 541 -28.05 -22.56 -3.81
C ASP A 541 -28.32 -23.86 -4.60
N ALA A 542 -27.85 -23.93 -5.85
CA ALA A 542 -28.03 -25.10 -6.70
C ALA A 542 -27.08 -26.27 -6.38
N HIS A 543 -25.99 -26.04 -5.63
CA HIS A 543 -24.94 -27.04 -5.41
C HIS A 543 -24.51 -27.14 -3.94
N GLU A 544 -25.48 -27.30 -3.05
CA GLU A 544 -25.24 -27.42 -1.62
C GLU A 544 -24.20 -28.51 -1.27
N GLY A 545 -23.27 -28.18 -0.37
CA GLY A 545 -22.23 -29.11 0.09
C GLY A 545 -21.11 -29.41 -0.92
N THR A 546 -21.16 -28.83 -2.12
CA THR A 546 -20.11 -28.98 -3.13
C THR A 546 -19.13 -27.81 -3.11
N LYS A 547 -17.88 -28.08 -3.52
CA LYS A 547 -16.86 -27.05 -3.67
C LYS A 547 -16.97 -26.42 -5.07
N PRO A 548 -17.00 -25.09 -5.21
CA PRO A 548 -17.04 -24.45 -6.51
C PRO A 548 -15.82 -24.82 -7.36
N PRO A 549 -16.01 -25.00 -8.68
CA PRO A 549 -14.89 -25.24 -9.57
C PRO A 549 -13.96 -24.02 -9.53
N ALA A 550 -12.66 -24.28 -9.71
CA ALA A 550 -11.68 -23.20 -9.73
C ALA A 550 -11.96 -22.23 -10.88
N TRP A 551 -12.44 -22.72 -12.04
CA TRP A 551 -12.88 -21.89 -13.17
C TRP A 551 -14.05 -22.57 -13.88
N GLU A 552 -14.80 -21.80 -14.67
CA GLU A 552 -15.84 -22.31 -15.56
C GLU A 552 -15.86 -21.44 -16.82
N ASP A 553 -15.75 -22.07 -17.99
CA ASP A 553 -15.86 -21.34 -19.24
C ASP A 553 -17.31 -20.82 -19.38
N PRO A 554 -17.51 -19.55 -19.79
CA PRO A 554 -18.84 -19.10 -20.15
C PRO A 554 -19.45 -20.03 -21.19
N ALA A 555 -20.76 -20.29 -21.09
CA ALA A 555 -21.52 -20.72 -22.25
C ALA A 555 -21.24 -19.75 -23.40
N ALA A 556 -20.98 -20.29 -24.60
CA ALA A 556 -20.73 -19.46 -25.78
C ALA A 556 -21.87 -18.42 -25.89
N PRO A 557 -21.56 -17.13 -26.05
CA PRO A 557 -22.61 -16.14 -26.25
C PRO A 557 -23.47 -16.58 -27.44
N PRO A 558 -24.79 -16.35 -27.41
CA PRO A 558 -25.61 -16.56 -28.60
C PRO A 558 -24.97 -15.79 -29.75
N ALA A 559 -24.88 -16.42 -30.93
CA ALA A 559 -24.30 -15.80 -32.11
C ALA A 559 -24.88 -14.39 -32.24
N LEU A 560 -24.02 -13.37 -32.17
CA LEU A 560 -24.43 -12.01 -32.46
C LEU A 560 -25.12 -12.04 -33.82
N ALA A 561 -26.33 -11.48 -33.89
CA ALA A 561 -26.93 -11.19 -35.19
C ALA A 561 -25.84 -10.49 -36.03
N PRO A 562 -25.54 -10.95 -37.26
CA PRO A 562 -24.46 -10.37 -38.04
C PRO A 562 -24.70 -8.86 -38.09
N GLN A 563 -23.84 -8.09 -37.42
CA GLN A 563 -23.78 -6.67 -37.71
C GLN A 563 -23.38 -6.61 -39.17
N ALA A 564 -24.22 -5.97 -39.99
CA ALA A 564 -23.87 -5.71 -41.37
C ALA A 564 -22.45 -5.13 -41.37
N PRO A 565 -21.50 -5.69 -42.15
CA PRO A 565 -20.20 -5.06 -42.26
C PRO A 565 -20.46 -3.61 -42.65
N SER A 566 -20.02 -2.67 -41.82
CA SER A 566 -20.03 -1.29 -42.25
C SER A 566 -19.03 -1.26 -43.39
N ASP A 567 -19.46 -1.08 -44.64
CA ASP A 567 -18.60 -0.80 -45.81
C ASP A 567 -17.83 0.53 -45.65
N VAL A 568 -17.72 1.03 -44.41
CA VAL A 568 -17.09 2.26 -43.98
C VAL A 568 -15.57 2.09 -44.08
N LYS A 569 -14.97 2.82 -45.01
CA LYS A 569 -13.52 2.98 -45.13
C LYS A 569 -13.08 4.18 -44.32
N TYR A 570 -11.94 4.06 -43.65
CA TYR A 570 -11.37 5.13 -42.86
C TYR A 570 -10.13 5.67 -43.56
N ARG A 571 -9.98 6.99 -43.60
CA ARG A 571 -8.83 7.64 -44.23
C ARG A 571 -8.40 8.88 -43.44
N LEU A 572 -7.10 9.02 -43.22
CA LEU A 572 -6.50 10.30 -42.83
C LEU A 572 -6.45 11.19 -44.08
N VAL A 573 -7.13 12.33 -44.04
CA VAL A 573 -7.21 13.24 -45.17
C VAL A 573 -5.91 14.05 -45.26
N PRO A 574 -5.19 14.02 -46.40
CA PRO A 574 -4.03 14.85 -46.60
C PRO A 574 -4.38 16.33 -46.48
N HIS A 575 -3.47 17.12 -45.92
CA HIS A 575 -3.68 18.55 -45.67
C HIS A 575 -4.20 19.32 -46.90
N ALA A 576 -3.73 18.99 -48.12
CA ALA A 576 -4.18 19.64 -49.36
C ALA A 576 -5.65 19.38 -49.73
N GLU A 577 -6.29 18.36 -49.15
CA GLU A 577 -7.66 17.93 -49.47
C GLU A 577 -8.68 18.30 -48.38
N VAL A 578 -8.23 18.71 -47.19
CA VAL A 578 -9.10 18.89 -46.00
C VAL A 578 -10.27 19.84 -46.24
N MET A 579 -10.04 20.92 -47.00
CA MET A 579 -11.06 21.93 -47.29
C MET A 579 -12.18 21.42 -48.21
N GLN A 580 -11.94 20.34 -48.97
CA GLN A 580 -12.96 19.72 -49.81
C GLN A 580 -14.03 19.00 -48.98
N HIS A 581 -13.70 18.59 -47.76
CA HIS A 581 -14.59 17.86 -46.84
C HIS A 581 -15.43 18.79 -45.95
N LEU A 582 -15.05 20.07 -45.81
CA LEU A 582 -15.70 21.01 -44.89
C LEU A 582 -17.23 21.12 -45.08
N PRO A 583 -17.79 21.20 -46.30
CA PRO A 583 -19.25 21.27 -46.46
C PRO A 583 -19.97 20.03 -45.91
N ALA A 584 -19.43 18.84 -46.14
CA ALA A 584 -20.02 17.58 -45.68
C ALA A 584 -19.86 17.38 -44.16
N ILE A 585 -18.74 17.83 -43.60
CA ILE A 585 -18.49 17.86 -42.15
C ILE A 585 -19.54 18.73 -41.45
N LEU A 586 -19.76 19.95 -41.95
CA LEU A 586 -20.74 20.87 -41.38
C LEU A 586 -22.15 20.29 -41.45
N ASP A 587 -22.53 19.65 -42.57
CA ASP A 587 -23.84 19.00 -42.71
C ASP A 587 -24.08 17.92 -41.63
N ILE A 588 -23.11 17.03 -41.41
CA ILE A 588 -23.19 16.00 -40.36
C ILE A 588 -23.23 16.63 -38.96
N GLU A 589 -22.42 17.66 -38.70
CA GLU A 589 -22.41 18.38 -37.42
C GLU A 589 -23.77 19.01 -37.11
N TYR A 590 -24.41 19.63 -38.12
CA TYR A 590 -25.76 20.22 -38.01
C TYR A 590 -26.85 19.18 -37.75
N GLN A 591 -26.71 17.97 -38.31
CA GLN A 591 -27.64 16.87 -38.11
C GLN A 591 -27.53 16.22 -36.72
N VAL A 592 -26.34 16.21 -36.12
CA VAL A 592 -26.07 15.48 -34.87
C VAL A 592 -26.20 16.35 -33.63
N TYR A 593 -25.75 17.61 -33.68
CA TYR A 593 -25.74 18.50 -32.51
C TYR A 593 -26.79 19.60 -32.59
N GLU A 594 -27.40 19.90 -31.44
CA GLU A 594 -28.15 21.13 -31.23
C GLU A 594 -27.24 22.36 -31.23
N PRO A 595 -27.75 23.57 -31.51
CA PRO A 595 -26.94 24.78 -31.64
C PRO A 595 -25.91 24.99 -30.53
N ALA A 596 -26.30 24.82 -29.26
CA ALA A 596 -25.44 25.02 -28.10
C ALA A 596 -24.27 24.03 -27.97
N ARG A 597 -24.28 22.90 -28.70
CA ARG A 597 -23.19 21.89 -28.71
C ARG A 597 -22.40 21.85 -30.01
N ARG A 598 -22.78 22.64 -31.02
CA ARG A 598 -22.07 22.65 -32.31
C ARG A 598 -20.72 23.32 -32.13
N THR A 599 -19.68 22.72 -32.69
CA THR A 599 -18.41 23.42 -32.83
C THR A 599 -18.58 24.55 -33.85
N PRO A 600 -18.17 25.80 -33.53
CA PRO A 600 -18.22 26.90 -34.47
C PRO A 600 -17.48 26.58 -35.79
N PRO A 601 -18.03 26.92 -36.97
CA PRO A 601 -17.36 26.65 -38.25
C PRO A 601 -15.95 27.23 -38.36
N ALA A 602 -15.69 28.37 -37.70
CA ALA A 602 -14.37 28.98 -37.66
C ALA A 602 -13.34 28.13 -36.89
N GLU A 603 -13.75 27.48 -35.79
CA GLU A 603 -12.89 26.58 -35.00
C GLU A 603 -12.60 25.28 -35.77
N ILE A 604 -13.62 24.70 -36.42
CA ILE A 604 -13.45 23.55 -37.32
C ILE A 604 -12.45 23.89 -38.43
N LYS A 605 -12.63 25.05 -39.08
CA LYS A 605 -11.76 25.52 -40.17
C LYS A 605 -10.33 25.70 -39.68
N ALA A 606 -10.12 26.41 -38.56
CA ALA A 606 -8.80 26.64 -37.99
C ALA A 606 -8.06 25.34 -37.66
N ALA A 607 -8.77 24.34 -37.13
CA ALA A 607 -8.19 23.06 -36.76
C ALA A 607 -7.75 22.21 -37.97
N ILE A 608 -8.55 22.19 -39.06
CA ILE A 608 -8.22 21.39 -40.25
C ILE A 608 -7.24 22.09 -41.20
N GLU A 609 -7.21 23.43 -41.22
CA GLU A 609 -6.26 24.24 -41.99
C GLU A 609 -4.87 24.35 -41.33
N ASP A 610 -4.70 23.85 -40.11
CA ASP A 610 -3.38 23.79 -39.48
C ASP A 610 -2.58 22.60 -40.05
N ALA A 611 -1.29 22.82 -40.33
CA ALA A 611 -0.42 21.76 -40.86
C ALA A 611 -0.20 20.61 -39.85
N ASP A 612 -0.24 20.93 -38.55
CA ASP A 612 -0.19 19.96 -37.47
C ASP A 612 -1.60 19.42 -37.11
N GLY A 613 -2.66 19.93 -37.74
CA GLY A 613 -4.05 19.49 -37.60
C GLY A 613 -4.33 18.12 -38.22
N SER A 614 -5.35 17.45 -37.71
CA SER A 614 -5.75 16.08 -38.05
C SER A 614 -7.21 16.05 -38.52
N LEU A 615 -7.45 15.49 -39.71
CA LEU A 615 -8.78 15.17 -40.21
C LEU A 615 -8.83 13.71 -40.64
N ILE A 616 -9.64 12.92 -39.94
CA ILE A 616 -9.92 11.52 -40.27
C ILE A 616 -11.37 11.41 -40.67
N VAL A 617 -11.64 10.76 -41.79
CA VAL A 617 -13.00 10.55 -42.32
C VAL A 617 -13.33 9.08 -42.36
N GLY A 618 -14.61 8.77 -42.10
CA GLY A 618 -15.25 7.48 -42.36
C GLY A 618 -16.23 7.64 -43.51
N GLU A 619 -16.05 6.86 -44.57
CA GLU A 619 -16.84 6.96 -45.81
C GLU A 619 -17.52 5.63 -46.13
N ALA A 620 -18.82 5.63 -46.44
CA ALA A 620 -19.59 4.46 -46.83
C ALA A 620 -20.13 4.58 -48.26
N PRO A 621 -20.47 3.47 -48.95
CA PRO A 621 -21.15 3.54 -50.25
C PRO A 621 -22.48 4.28 -50.15
N GLY A 622 -22.62 5.34 -50.93
CA GLY A 622 -23.85 6.14 -51.04
C GLY A 622 -24.85 5.56 -52.04
N PRO A 623 -26.09 6.06 -52.06
CA PRO A 623 -27.17 5.55 -52.93
C PRO A 623 -26.88 5.64 -54.43
N SER A 624 -25.96 6.53 -54.84
CA SER A 624 -25.53 6.78 -56.22
C SER A 624 -24.26 5.99 -56.62
N GLY A 625 -23.74 5.12 -55.75
CA GLY A 625 -22.54 4.29 -56.00
C GLY A 625 -21.19 4.96 -55.70
N GLY A 626 -21.17 6.23 -55.31
CA GLY A 626 -19.97 6.94 -54.81
C GLY A 626 -19.76 6.76 -53.30
N MET A 627 -18.55 7.03 -52.79
CA MET A 627 -18.28 7.04 -51.34
C MET A 627 -18.83 8.34 -50.74
N GLN A 628 -19.64 8.24 -49.69
CA GLN A 628 -20.22 9.36 -48.95
C GLN A 628 -19.57 9.45 -47.57
N LEU A 629 -19.26 10.67 -47.11
CA LEU A 629 -18.83 10.93 -45.75
C LEU A 629 -19.96 10.57 -44.76
N VAL A 630 -19.67 9.71 -43.80
CA VAL A 630 -20.63 9.28 -42.77
C VAL A 630 -20.12 9.49 -41.34
N ALA A 631 -18.84 9.81 -41.17
CA ALA A 631 -18.26 10.14 -39.88
C ALA A 631 -16.94 10.91 -40.05
N PHE A 632 -16.54 11.68 -39.03
CA PHE A 632 -15.25 12.36 -39.01
C PHE A 632 -14.68 12.52 -37.60
N ALA A 633 -13.38 12.69 -37.50
CA ALA A 633 -12.66 13.14 -36.32
C ALA A 633 -11.69 14.28 -36.69
N ILE A 634 -11.84 15.41 -36.01
CA ILE A 634 -11.02 16.61 -36.18
C ILE A 634 -10.21 16.82 -34.91
N GLY A 635 -8.92 17.07 -35.07
CA GLY A 635 -8.05 17.56 -34.01
C GLY A 635 -7.16 18.68 -34.51
N GLY A 636 -6.86 19.66 -33.66
CA GLY A 636 -5.93 20.75 -33.97
C GLY A 636 -4.91 20.91 -32.84
N PRO A 637 -3.81 21.64 -33.06
CA PRO A 637 -2.97 22.09 -31.95
C PRO A 637 -3.84 22.81 -30.90
N LEU A 638 -3.57 22.56 -29.62
CA LEU A 638 -4.27 23.23 -28.51
C LEU A 638 -4.27 24.76 -28.67
N GLU A 639 -3.17 25.30 -29.21
CA GLU A 639 -2.95 26.72 -29.46
C GLU A 639 -3.94 27.36 -30.44
N GLN A 640 -4.65 26.56 -31.25
CA GLN A 640 -5.67 27.03 -32.20
C GLN A 640 -7.08 27.06 -31.61
N SER A 641 -7.29 26.50 -30.42
CA SER A 641 -8.61 26.37 -29.79
C SER A 641 -8.85 27.52 -28.82
N LYS A 642 -8.94 28.75 -29.37
CA LYS A 642 -9.11 29.99 -28.59
C LYS A 642 -10.57 30.20 -28.20
N ASP A 643 -10.79 30.84 -27.06
CA ASP A 643 -12.11 31.13 -26.50
C ASP A 643 -12.91 29.85 -26.21
N VAL A 644 -12.19 28.76 -25.96
CA VAL A 644 -12.73 27.45 -25.63
C VAL A 644 -12.40 27.18 -24.16
N GLU A 645 -13.40 27.35 -23.30
CA GLU A 645 -13.24 27.12 -21.87
C GLU A 645 -12.70 25.70 -21.59
N GLY A 646 -11.67 25.61 -20.74
CA GLY A 646 -10.86 24.41 -20.54
C GLY A 646 -9.57 24.39 -21.37
N CYS A 647 -9.60 24.80 -22.65
CA CYS A 647 -8.38 24.97 -23.45
C CYS A 647 -7.60 26.20 -23.01
N ASP A 648 -8.31 27.30 -22.75
CA ASP A 648 -7.71 28.57 -22.31
C ASP A 648 -7.01 28.45 -20.94
N ASP A 649 -7.49 27.53 -20.09
CA ASP A 649 -6.94 27.24 -18.76
C ASP A 649 -6.06 25.97 -18.72
N ASP A 650 -5.78 25.33 -19.86
CA ASP A 650 -5.01 24.10 -19.89
C ASP A 650 -3.54 24.39 -19.48
N PRO A 651 -2.97 23.70 -18.47
CA PRO A 651 -1.59 23.92 -18.04
C PRO A 651 -0.54 23.56 -19.11
N MET A 652 -0.94 22.94 -20.22
CA MET A 652 -0.10 22.61 -21.38
C MET A 652 -0.21 23.65 -22.50
N LEU A 653 -1.07 24.66 -22.39
CA LEU A 653 -1.21 25.73 -23.38
C LEU A 653 0.13 26.47 -23.55
N GLY A 654 0.56 26.66 -24.80
CA GLY A 654 1.83 27.31 -25.16
C GLY A 654 3.04 26.38 -25.18
N LYS A 655 2.92 25.13 -24.70
CA LYS A 655 4.01 24.15 -24.73
C LYS A 655 4.18 23.45 -26.08
N ASN A 656 3.24 23.63 -27.01
CA ASN A 656 3.28 23.01 -28.33
C ASN A 656 3.49 21.49 -28.23
N ASN A 657 2.75 20.83 -27.33
CA ASN A 657 2.84 19.39 -27.09
C ASN A 657 1.47 18.70 -26.95
N THR A 658 0.36 19.41 -27.18
CA THR A 658 -0.99 18.88 -26.96
C THR A 658 -1.88 19.13 -28.18
N MET A 659 -2.59 18.08 -28.61
CA MET A 659 -3.65 18.21 -29.62
C MET A 659 -5.01 18.30 -28.91
N TYR A 660 -5.82 19.28 -29.27
CA TYR A 660 -7.23 19.34 -28.86
C TYR A 660 -8.10 18.54 -29.82
N SER A 661 -8.90 17.64 -29.26
CA SER A 661 -9.89 16.82 -29.96
C SER A 661 -11.15 17.66 -30.15
N VAL A 662 -11.19 18.41 -31.25
CA VAL A 662 -12.22 19.42 -31.57
C VAL A 662 -13.60 18.77 -31.71
N SER A 663 -13.70 17.74 -32.56
CA SER A 663 -14.97 17.05 -32.78
C SER A 663 -14.74 15.62 -33.26
N ILE A 664 -15.58 14.70 -32.80
CA ILE A 664 -15.69 13.33 -33.31
C ILE A 664 -17.16 13.03 -33.46
N THR A 665 -17.61 12.91 -34.70
CA THR A 665 -19.03 12.87 -35.03
C THR A 665 -19.31 11.73 -36.00
N VAL A 666 -20.39 10.99 -35.72
CA VAL A 666 -20.89 9.90 -36.56
C VAL A 666 -22.31 10.25 -36.96
N ALA A 667 -22.59 10.17 -38.26
CA ALA A 667 -23.91 10.45 -38.81
C ALA A 667 -25.00 9.58 -38.13
N PRO A 668 -26.22 10.09 -37.93
CA PRO A 668 -27.25 9.42 -37.12
C PRO A 668 -27.54 7.96 -37.51
N SER A 669 -27.58 7.66 -38.82
CA SER A 669 -27.83 6.31 -39.35
C SER A 669 -26.70 5.31 -39.09
N TYR A 670 -25.54 5.78 -38.64
CA TYR A 670 -24.33 4.99 -38.40
C TYR A 670 -23.92 4.98 -36.92
N GLN A 671 -24.68 5.59 -36.03
CA GLN A 671 -24.37 5.59 -34.59
C GLN A 671 -24.49 4.18 -33.98
N SER A 672 -23.81 3.95 -32.87
CA SER A 672 -23.76 2.64 -32.18
C SER A 672 -23.16 1.47 -32.98
N SER A 673 -22.48 1.74 -34.10
CA SER A 673 -21.81 0.75 -34.97
C SER A 673 -20.33 0.50 -34.64
N GLY A 674 -19.77 1.22 -33.66
CA GLY A 674 -18.33 1.17 -33.33
C GLY A 674 -17.45 2.15 -34.12
N ILE A 675 -17.97 2.86 -35.11
CA ILE A 675 -17.23 3.85 -35.92
C ILE A 675 -16.55 4.91 -35.06
N GLY A 676 -17.24 5.47 -34.05
CA GLY A 676 -16.66 6.49 -33.16
C GLY A 676 -15.44 5.99 -32.39
N ARG A 677 -15.45 4.71 -31.96
CA ARG A 677 -14.28 4.07 -31.34
C ARG A 677 -13.12 3.99 -32.33
N LYS A 678 -13.39 3.60 -33.57
CA LYS A 678 -12.36 3.49 -34.60
C LYS A 678 -11.77 4.86 -34.97
N LEU A 679 -12.61 5.89 -35.09
CA LEU A 679 -12.18 7.26 -35.32
C LEU A 679 -11.29 7.78 -34.18
N LYS A 680 -11.69 7.55 -32.92
CA LYS A 680 -10.85 7.95 -31.77
C LYS A 680 -9.50 7.25 -31.79
N GLU A 681 -9.48 5.93 -32.03
CA GLU A 681 -8.24 5.17 -32.15
C GLU A 681 -7.32 5.77 -33.24
N LEU A 682 -7.85 6.02 -34.42
CA LEU A 682 -7.10 6.58 -35.54
C LEU A 682 -6.59 8.00 -35.24
N GLN A 683 -7.39 8.84 -34.57
CA GLN A 683 -6.96 10.19 -34.16
C GLN A 683 -5.79 10.13 -33.18
N LEU A 684 -5.87 9.23 -32.20
CA LEU A 684 -4.77 9.04 -31.24
C LEU A 684 -3.51 8.52 -31.93
N ARG A 685 -3.65 7.59 -32.91
CA ARG A 685 -2.52 7.07 -33.69
C ARG A 685 -1.87 8.14 -34.57
N ASP A 686 -2.67 8.97 -35.24
CA ASP A 686 -2.18 10.11 -36.03
C ASP A 686 -1.40 11.07 -35.13
N ALA A 687 -2.00 11.51 -34.02
CA ALA A 687 -1.36 12.41 -33.06
C ALA A 687 -0.04 11.84 -32.52
N ALA A 688 0.00 10.55 -32.16
CA ALA A 688 1.21 9.87 -31.66
C ALA A 688 2.31 9.73 -32.72
N SER A 689 1.94 9.71 -34.01
CA SER A 689 2.90 9.57 -35.12
C SER A 689 3.58 10.88 -35.51
N ARG A 690 2.93 12.03 -35.23
CA ARG A 690 3.45 13.35 -35.61
C ARG A 690 4.73 13.70 -34.89
N LYS A 691 5.67 14.30 -35.63
CA LYS A 691 7.00 14.67 -35.15
C LYS A 691 7.26 16.15 -35.39
N LYS A 692 8.05 16.76 -34.50
CA LYS A 692 8.67 18.07 -34.75
C LYS A 692 9.81 17.91 -35.76
N ALA A 693 10.35 19.03 -36.23
CA ALA A 693 11.47 19.04 -37.18
C ALA A 693 12.74 18.33 -36.66
N ASP A 694 12.92 18.27 -35.34
CA ASP A 694 14.03 17.58 -34.67
C ASP A 694 13.80 16.06 -34.47
N GLY A 695 12.69 15.52 -34.96
CA GLY A 695 12.32 14.11 -34.83
C GLY A 695 11.70 13.71 -33.49
N THR A 696 11.57 14.64 -32.52
CA THR A 696 10.85 14.39 -31.27
C THR A 696 9.34 14.35 -31.50
N PRO A 697 8.54 13.68 -30.64
CA PRO A 697 7.08 13.68 -30.76
C PRO A 697 6.49 15.09 -30.76
N ARG A 698 5.61 15.40 -31.72
CA ARG A 698 4.86 16.67 -31.76
C ARG A 698 3.85 16.76 -30.64
N TYR A 699 3.14 15.66 -30.40
CA TYR A 699 2.11 15.58 -29.37
C TYR A 699 2.47 14.54 -28.32
N ARG A 700 2.42 14.96 -27.06
CA ARG A 700 2.48 14.11 -25.87
C ARG A 700 1.07 13.73 -25.40
N TYR A 701 0.11 14.63 -25.61
CA TYR A 701 -1.25 14.50 -25.13
C TYR A 701 -2.28 14.76 -26.22
N VAL A 702 -3.45 14.13 -26.08
CA VAL A 702 -4.70 14.56 -26.70
C VAL A 702 -5.66 14.96 -25.60
N THR A 703 -6.21 16.17 -25.67
CA THR A 703 -7.18 16.70 -24.70
C THR A 703 -8.53 16.95 -25.36
N GLY A 704 -9.59 17.08 -24.58
CA GLY A 704 -10.94 17.30 -25.12
C GLY A 704 -12.00 17.50 -24.03
N ARG A 705 -13.25 17.76 -24.47
CA ARG A 705 -14.39 18.00 -23.58
C ARG A 705 -15.52 17.02 -23.79
N ASN A 706 -16.13 16.58 -22.69
CA ASN A 706 -17.31 15.72 -22.68
C ASN A 706 -18.42 16.31 -21.81
N ARG A 707 -19.60 16.60 -22.36
CA ARG A 707 -20.76 17.05 -21.58
C ARG A 707 -21.22 15.98 -20.59
N VAL A 708 -21.24 16.33 -19.31
CA VAL A 708 -21.72 15.46 -18.22
C VAL A 708 -23.19 15.10 -18.47
N GLY A 709 -23.54 13.83 -18.23
CA GLY A 709 -24.90 13.31 -18.41
C GLY A 709 -25.35 13.07 -19.87
N ARG A 710 -24.64 13.61 -20.88
CA ARG A 710 -25.01 13.47 -22.30
C ARG A 710 -24.02 12.64 -23.14
N THR A 711 -22.76 12.52 -22.73
CA THR A 711 -21.71 11.83 -23.50
C THR A 711 -21.03 10.68 -22.76
N ALA A 712 -21.77 9.95 -21.91
CA ALA A 712 -21.24 8.86 -21.09
C ALA A 712 -20.45 7.79 -21.88
N GLN A 713 -20.90 7.46 -23.11
CA GLN A 713 -20.21 6.52 -23.99
C GLN A 713 -18.86 7.05 -24.47
N MET A 714 -18.75 8.34 -24.79
CA MET A 714 -17.49 8.97 -25.18
C MET A 714 -16.53 9.07 -24.00
N THR A 715 -17.02 9.41 -22.81
CA THR A 715 -16.22 9.40 -21.57
C THR A 715 -15.66 8.01 -21.29
N HIS A 716 -16.49 6.96 -21.43
CA HIS A 716 -16.03 5.58 -21.30
C HIS A 716 -14.96 5.23 -22.35
N LEU A 717 -15.20 5.57 -23.62
CA LEU A 717 -14.25 5.36 -24.71
C LEU A 717 -12.90 6.05 -24.48
N ASN A 718 -12.91 7.29 -24.00
CA ASN A 718 -11.69 8.03 -23.69
C ASN A 718 -10.91 7.36 -22.54
N ARG A 719 -11.60 6.88 -21.49
CA ARG A 719 -10.97 6.16 -20.36
C ARG A 719 -10.34 4.84 -20.77
N VAL A 720 -10.91 4.15 -21.77
CA VAL A 720 -10.32 2.94 -22.37
C VAL A 720 -8.92 3.20 -22.93
N PHE A 721 -8.67 4.41 -23.46
CA PHE A 721 -7.37 4.83 -23.98
C PHE A 721 -6.50 5.58 -22.97
N GLY A 722 -6.86 5.61 -21.69
CA GLY A 722 -6.04 6.24 -20.65
C GLY A 722 -6.41 7.68 -20.29
N ALA A 723 -7.58 8.16 -20.69
CA ALA A 723 -8.04 9.49 -20.29
C ALA A 723 -8.15 9.60 -18.77
N HIS A 724 -7.64 10.71 -18.23
CA HIS A 724 -7.89 11.18 -16.87
C HIS A 724 -8.54 12.57 -16.90
N VAL A 725 -9.26 12.91 -15.84
CA VAL A 725 -9.89 14.22 -15.68
C VAL A 725 -8.84 15.25 -15.26
N VAL A 726 -8.80 16.38 -15.97
CA VAL A 726 -7.94 17.52 -15.63
C VAL A 726 -8.73 18.54 -14.80
N SER A 727 -9.94 18.89 -15.27
CA SER A 727 -10.87 19.78 -14.58
C SER A 727 -12.32 19.45 -14.93
N VAL A 728 -13.25 19.92 -14.09
CA VAL A 728 -14.70 19.90 -14.34
C VAL A 728 -15.14 21.34 -14.50
N LEU A 729 -15.69 21.66 -15.67
CA LEU A 729 -16.18 22.99 -16.04
C LEU A 729 -17.67 23.09 -15.73
N THR A 730 -18.13 24.27 -15.30
CA THR A 730 -19.54 24.59 -14.97
C THR A 730 -20.09 25.67 -15.88
N GLY A 731 -21.41 25.84 -15.99
CA GLY A 731 -22.03 26.86 -16.86
C GLY A 731 -21.85 26.59 -18.35
N GLN A 732 -21.67 25.33 -18.73
CA GLN A 732 -21.30 24.93 -20.10
C GLN A 732 -22.51 24.77 -21.02
N TYR A 733 -22.32 25.04 -22.32
CA TYR A 733 -23.32 24.79 -23.37
C TYR A 733 -24.64 25.57 -23.21
N GLU A 734 -24.55 26.86 -22.87
CA GLU A 734 -25.70 27.76 -22.65
C GLU A 734 -26.65 27.31 -21.52
N ASP A 735 -26.16 26.40 -20.66
CA ASP A 735 -26.87 25.81 -19.53
C ASP A 735 -26.11 26.21 -18.26
N PRO A 736 -26.66 27.08 -17.40
CA PRO A 736 -26.02 27.49 -16.15
C PRO A 736 -25.69 26.33 -15.20
N GLU A 737 -26.44 25.21 -15.29
CA GLU A 737 -26.19 23.98 -14.54
C GLU A 737 -25.37 22.96 -15.36
N GLY A 738 -25.12 23.26 -16.64
CA GLY A 738 -24.39 22.41 -17.56
C GLY A 738 -22.94 22.23 -17.13
N GLN A 739 -22.48 20.97 -17.12
CA GLN A 739 -21.09 20.64 -16.79
C GLN A 739 -20.38 19.93 -17.95
N ALA A 740 -19.08 20.15 -18.08
CA ALA A 740 -18.21 19.43 -19.00
C ALA A 740 -16.98 18.87 -18.25
N ILE A 741 -16.63 17.63 -18.58
CA ILE A 741 -15.37 17.03 -18.15
C ILE A 741 -14.31 17.39 -19.18
N TYR A 742 -13.29 18.13 -18.77
CA TYR A 742 -12.07 18.36 -19.54
C TYR A 742 -11.08 17.23 -19.24
N TYR A 743 -10.74 16.43 -20.26
CA TYR A 743 -9.99 15.18 -20.10
C TYR A 743 -8.68 15.21 -20.90
N ARG A 744 -7.67 14.46 -20.45
CA ARG A 744 -6.38 14.32 -21.13
C ARG A 744 -5.99 12.86 -21.31
N ILE A 745 -5.58 12.49 -22.52
CA ILE A 745 -5.11 11.16 -22.92
C ILE A 745 -3.60 11.25 -23.24
N PRO A 746 -2.74 10.55 -22.49
CA PRO A 746 -1.32 10.39 -22.84
C PRO A 746 -1.14 9.50 -24.07
N LEU A 747 -0.29 9.93 -25.01
CA LEU A 747 -0.03 9.21 -26.27
C LEU A 747 1.18 8.25 -26.19
N GLY A 748 2.05 8.44 -25.21
CA GLY A 748 3.27 7.65 -25.01
C GLY A 748 3.42 7.19 -23.56
N ALA A 749 4.66 7.08 -23.09
CA ALA A 749 4.97 6.77 -21.69
C ALA A 749 4.26 7.75 -20.74
N PHE A 750 3.68 7.21 -19.67
CA PHE A 750 3.16 8.03 -18.58
C PHE A 750 4.34 8.51 -17.73
N ALA A 751 4.85 9.69 -18.05
CA ALA A 751 5.90 10.36 -17.28
C ALA A 751 5.43 11.75 -16.83
N PRO A 752 6.08 12.35 -15.81
CA PRO A 752 5.89 13.76 -15.50
C PRO A 752 6.31 14.66 -16.67
N ASP A 753 5.60 15.77 -16.87
CA ASP A 753 6.05 16.84 -17.76
C ASP A 753 7.29 17.53 -17.15
N PRO A 754 8.43 17.60 -17.86
CA PRO A 754 9.68 18.10 -17.29
C PRO A 754 9.59 19.53 -16.75
N ASP A 755 9.02 20.45 -17.52
CA ASP A 755 8.93 21.86 -17.10
C ASP A 755 8.05 22.02 -15.86
N ARG A 756 6.91 21.30 -15.81
CA ARG A 756 6.02 21.30 -14.64
C ARG A 756 6.67 20.66 -13.43
N LYS A 757 7.41 19.58 -13.61
CA LYS A 757 8.19 18.96 -12.53
C LYS A 757 9.18 19.96 -11.95
N ASP A 758 9.90 20.69 -12.80
CA ASP A 758 10.86 21.71 -12.36
C ASP A 758 10.20 22.91 -11.65
N GLU A 759 9.00 23.33 -12.08
CA GLU A 759 8.18 24.31 -11.37
C GLU A 759 7.73 23.81 -10.00
N SER A 760 7.29 22.55 -9.93
CA SER A 760 6.91 21.91 -8.68
C SER A 760 8.11 21.83 -7.73
N VAL A 761 9.26 21.34 -8.16
CA VAL A 761 10.49 21.30 -7.34
C VAL A 761 10.81 22.68 -6.74
N ARG A 762 10.70 23.76 -7.53
CA ARG A 762 10.88 25.15 -7.07
C ARG A 762 9.80 25.59 -6.07
N THR A 763 8.55 25.17 -6.26
CA THR A 763 7.44 25.49 -5.34
C THR A 763 7.59 24.74 -4.02
N TRP A 764 8.00 23.48 -4.07
CA TRP A 764 8.25 22.62 -2.92
C TRP A 764 9.42 23.15 -2.07
N SER A 765 10.49 23.64 -2.71
CA SER A 765 11.63 24.25 -2.01
C SER A 765 11.25 25.55 -1.31
N THR A 766 10.47 26.42 -1.97
CA THR A 766 10.00 27.69 -1.36
C THR A 766 9.01 27.47 -0.21
N ARG A 767 8.05 26.55 -0.36
CA ARG A 767 7.11 26.20 0.73
C ARG A 767 7.82 25.72 1.97
N ALA A 768 8.91 24.97 1.84
CA ALA A 768 9.68 24.51 3.00
C ALA A 768 10.35 25.66 3.78
N GLY A 769 10.60 26.82 3.14
CA GLY A 769 11.24 28.00 3.74
C GLY A 769 10.30 29.07 4.34
N THR A 770 8.98 28.98 4.13
CA THR A 770 8.02 30.01 4.57
C THR A 770 7.36 29.74 5.93
N TRP A 771 7.52 28.54 6.48
CA TRP A 771 6.99 28.17 7.80
C TRP A 771 8.10 28.37 8.84
N ASN A 772 7.77 28.63 10.11
CA ASN A 772 8.71 28.88 11.22
C ASN A 772 9.60 27.65 11.56
N ALA A 773 10.28 27.10 10.57
CA ALA A 773 11.34 26.12 10.70
C ALA A 773 12.66 26.87 10.98
N PRO A 774 13.53 26.36 11.86
CA PRO A 774 14.87 26.89 12.00
C PRO A 774 15.66 26.69 10.69
N ARG A 775 16.08 27.80 10.07
CA ARG A 775 16.91 27.94 8.84
C ARG A 775 16.36 27.30 7.55
N GLN A 776 16.63 27.93 6.41
CA GLN A 776 16.08 27.52 5.11
C GLN A 776 16.73 26.19 4.65
N PRO A 777 15.94 25.17 4.24
CA PRO A 777 16.48 23.93 3.66
C PRO A 777 17.38 24.14 2.44
N SER A 778 17.29 25.29 1.76
CA SER A 778 18.15 25.68 0.63
C SER A 778 19.60 25.95 1.00
N ASP A 779 19.91 26.16 2.29
CA ASP A 779 21.27 26.44 2.75
C ASP A 779 22.08 25.15 3.03
N VAL A 780 21.41 23.99 3.04
CA VAL A 780 22.04 22.68 3.22
C VAL A 780 22.65 22.24 1.89
N LYS A 781 23.98 22.33 1.80
CA LYS A 781 24.80 21.84 0.68
C LYS A 781 25.09 20.35 0.80
N LEU A 782 25.14 19.82 2.02
CA LEU A 782 25.50 18.44 2.32
C LEU A 782 24.61 17.86 3.43
N ASP A 783 23.84 16.82 3.11
CA ASP A 783 22.97 16.13 4.06
C ASP A 783 23.65 14.85 4.57
N LEU A 784 24.23 14.93 5.77
CA LEU A 784 24.83 13.80 6.49
C LEU A 784 23.87 13.18 7.49
N ALA A 785 22.62 13.61 7.52
CA ALA A 785 21.64 13.19 8.50
C ALA A 785 20.71 12.10 7.97
N SER A 786 20.39 12.16 6.67
CA SER A 786 19.35 11.34 6.04
C SER A 786 19.89 10.12 5.28
N GLY A 787 21.20 9.88 5.22
CA GLY A 787 21.79 8.86 4.32
C GLY A 787 21.26 7.43 4.49
N LEU A 788 20.67 7.06 5.64
CA LEU A 788 20.05 5.74 5.82
C LEU A 788 18.72 5.62 5.05
N THR A 789 17.91 6.68 5.04
CA THR A 789 16.60 6.72 4.37
C THR A 789 16.66 7.30 2.96
N LYS A 790 17.73 8.05 2.68
CA LYS A 790 18.11 8.66 1.41
C LYS A 790 19.55 8.27 1.07
N PRO A 791 19.81 7.02 0.64
CA PRO A 791 21.17 6.53 0.39
C PRO A 791 21.89 7.26 -0.75
N PHE A 792 21.15 7.95 -1.63
CA PHE A 792 21.70 8.82 -2.65
C PHE A 792 21.08 10.21 -2.50
N ALA A 793 21.91 11.26 -2.55
CA ALA A 793 21.49 12.64 -2.42
C ALA A 793 20.60 13.04 -3.59
N ASN A 794 21.01 12.60 -4.78
CA ASN A 794 20.20 12.67 -5.99
C ASN A 794 19.68 11.28 -6.34
N GLY A 795 18.43 11.20 -6.80
CA GLY A 795 17.87 9.93 -7.29
C GLY A 795 18.83 9.26 -8.30
N PRO A 796 19.15 7.96 -8.17
CA PRO A 796 20.13 7.32 -9.04
C PRO A 796 19.77 7.46 -10.53
N ALA A 797 20.77 7.50 -11.42
CA ALA A 797 20.55 7.78 -12.84
C ALA A 797 19.56 6.80 -13.49
N SER A 798 19.70 5.50 -13.20
CA SER A 798 18.77 4.46 -13.67
C SER A 798 17.34 4.64 -13.16
N LEU A 799 17.14 5.17 -11.93
CA LEU A 799 15.81 5.44 -11.38
C LEU A 799 15.16 6.68 -12.03
N ARG A 800 15.94 7.74 -12.30
CA ARG A 800 15.46 8.92 -13.04
C ARG A 800 15.11 8.56 -14.49
N GLU A 801 15.89 7.68 -15.11
CA GLU A 801 15.59 7.14 -16.43
C GLU A 801 14.29 6.32 -16.41
N ALA A 802 14.08 5.50 -15.38
CA ALA A 802 12.84 4.76 -15.19
C ALA A 802 11.62 5.68 -15.03
N GLU A 803 11.76 6.81 -14.30
CA GLU A 803 10.73 7.86 -14.22
C GLU A 803 10.43 8.47 -15.59
N ALA A 804 11.47 8.88 -16.34
CA ALA A 804 11.33 9.49 -17.65
C ALA A 804 10.71 8.53 -18.69
N LYS A 805 10.98 7.22 -18.57
CA LYS A 805 10.38 6.15 -19.38
C LYS A 805 8.99 5.73 -18.89
N GLY A 806 8.49 6.32 -17.80
CA GLY A 806 7.16 6.08 -17.26
C GLY A 806 6.98 4.78 -16.48
N LEU A 807 8.06 4.10 -16.11
CA LEU A 807 8.03 2.87 -15.32
C LEU A 807 7.58 3.11 -13.87
N LEU A 808 7.74 4.35 -13.37
CA LEU A 808 7.24 4.72 -12.03
C LEU A 808 5.77 5.08 -12.00
N TYR A 809 5.08 5.17 -13.14
CA TYR A 809 3.65 5.53 -13.20
C TYR A 809 2.81 4.59 -12.33
N GLY A 810 2.93 3.28 -12.55
CA GLY A 810 2.15 2.27 -11.85
C GLY A 810 2.29 2.37 -10.33
N PRO A 811 3.51 2.21 -9.78
CA PRO A 811 3.77 2.30 -8.34
C PRO A 811 3.48 3.68 -7.73
N ALA A 812 3.59 4.77 -8.51
CA ALA A 812 3.27 6.11 -8.04
C ALA A 812 1.76 6.34 -7.92
N VAL A 813 0.96 5.94 -8.92
CA VAL A 813 -0.48 6.25 -8.95
C VAL A 813 -1.36 5.15 -8.35
N ASN A 814 -0.84 3.93 -8.24
CA ASN A 814 -1.52 2.81 -7.61
C ASN A 814 -0.68 2.30 -6.45
N LYS A 815 -1.03 2.69 -5.22
CA LYS A 815 -0.40 2.10 -4.05
C LYS A 815 -0.88 0.65 -3.90
N LEU A 816 -0.04 -0.31 -4.28
CA LEU A 816 -0.27 -1.73 -4.02
C LEU A 816 0.28 -2.15 -2.66
N THR A 817 -0.46 -3.05 -2.01
CA THR A 817 0.07 -3.81 -0.89
C THR A 817 0.93 -4.96 -1.40
N LEU A 818 2.23 -4.93 -1.12
CA LEU A 818 3.14 -6.01 -1.48
C LEU A 818 2.74 -7.32 -0.77
N MET A 819 3.14 -8.46 -1.31
CA MET A 819 2.67 -9.81 -0.97
C MET A 819 1.19 -10.08 -1.33
N ASN A 820 0.31 -9.09 -1.24
CA ASN A 820 -1.10 -9.24 -1.61
C ASN A 820 -1.31 -9.23 -3.12
N TYR A 821 -0.65 -8.33 -3.84
CA TYR A 821 -0.70 -8.27 -5.29
C TYR A 821 0.73 -8.31 -5.82
N VAL A 822 0.91 -8.89 -6.99
CA VAL A 822 2.21 -9.07 -7.64
C VAL A 822 2.20 -8.31 -8.94
N THR A 823 3.31 -7.66 -9.26
CA THR A 823 3.56 -6.94 -10.51
C THR A 823 4.89 -7.39 -11.11
N PRO A 824 5.17 -7.11 -12.39
CA PRO A 824 6.49 -7.37 -12.97
C PRO A 824 7.63 -6.70 -12.19
N GLY A 825 7.44 -5.44 -11.76
CA GLY A 825 8.41 -4.69 -10.97
C GLY A 825 8.74 -5.35 -9.63
N ALA A 826 7.73 -5.86 -8.92
CA ALA A 826 7.93 -6.58 -7.66
C ALA A 826 8.72 -7.90 -7.87
N VAL A 827 8.50 -8.62 -8.98
CA VAL A 827 9.26 -9.83 -9.30
C VAL A 827 10.74 -9.50 -9.52
N ARG A 828 11.05 -8.52 -10.38
CA ARG A 828 12.44 -8.11 -10.66
C ARG A 828 13.19 -7.70 -9.38
N ALA A 829 12.57 -6.83 -8.58
CA ALA A 829 13.18 -6.35 -7.35
C ALA A 829 13.45 -7.47 -6.34
N LEU A 830 12.51 -8.41 -6.15
CA LEU A 830 12.67 -9.51 -5.19
C LEU A 830 13.65 -10.58 -5.68
N GLU A 831 13.76 -10.83 -6.99
CA GLU A 831 14.81 -11.67 -7.57
C GLU A 831 16.19 -11.10 -7.26
N TRP A 832 16.38 -9.80 -7.48
CA TRP A 832 17.64 -9.12 -7.20
C TRP A 832 17.98 -9.14 -5.71
N ILE A 833 17.06 -8.69 -4.86
CA ILE A 833 17.28 -8.59 -3.41
C ILE A 833 17.54 -9.97 -2.80
N GLY A 834 16.80 -11.00 -3.21
CA GLY A 834 17.02 -12.38 -2.76
C GLY A 834 18.37 -12.97 -3.19
N SER A 835 18.98 -12.41 -4.23
CA SER A 835 20.30 -12.84 -4.73
C SER A 835 21.46 -12.26 -3.94
N LEU A 836 21.24 -11.22 -3.12
CA LEU A 836 22.29 -10.54 -2.35
C LEU A 836 22.79 -11.34 -1.14
N ILE A 837 22.01 -12.32 -0.67
CA ILE A 837 22.35 -13.16 0.49
C ILE A 837 21.81 -14.59 0.28
N PRO A 838 22.45 -15.40 -0.57
CA PRO A 838 21.97 -16.73 -0.94
C PRO A 838 21.80 -17.70 0.25
N GLU A 839 22.49 -17.44 1.36
CA GLU A 839 22.42 -18.24 2.59
C GLU A 839 21.10 -18.03 3.35
N LEU A 840 20.38 -16.92 3.09
CA LEU A 840 19.07 -16.59 3.66
C LEU A 840 18.06 -16.30 2.53
N PRO A 841 17.65 -17.35 1.79
CA PRO A 841 16.93 -17.19 0.52
C PRO A 841 15.46 -16.80 0.67
N HIS A 842 14.89 -16.88 1.87
CA HIS A 842 13.47 -16.61 2.11
C HIS A 842 13.25 -15.19 2.62
N ILE A 843 12.26 -14.50 2.08
CA ILE A 843 12.00 -13.08 2.28
C ILE A 843 10.58 -12.85 2.82
N TYR A 844 10.46 -12.05 3.87
CA TYR A 844 9.23 -11.35 4.24
C TYR A 844 9.41 -9.85 4.05
N LEU A 845 8.33 -9.18 3.65
CA LEU A 845 8.29 -7.73 3.50
C LEU A 845 7.55 -7.09 4.68
N THR A 846 7.90 -5.85 5.00
CA THR A 846 7.26 -5.03 6.04
C THR A 846 7.18 -3.58 5.59
N SER A 847 6.48 -2.73 6.34
CA SER A 847 6.39 -1.30 6.03
C SER A 847 7.51 -0.45 6.63
N SER A 848 8.22 -0.94 7.65
CA SER A 848 9.21 -0.14 8.39
C SER A 848 10.28 -0.99 9.07
N ARG A 849 11.31 -0.33 9.61
CA ARG A 849 12.28 -0.92 10.55
C ARG A 849 11.58 -1.57 11.75
N ASP A 850 10.63 -0.86 12.36
CA ASP A 850 9.97 -1.32 13.57
C ASP A 850 9.15 -2.60 13.31
N GLU A 851 8.43 -2.64 12.18
CA GLU A 851 7.71 -3.84 11.77
C GLU A 851 8.67 -4.98 11.35
N CYS A 852 9.85 -4.67 10.79
CA CYS A 852 10.90 -5.67 10.53
C CYS A 852 11.29 -6.42 11.80
N VAL A 853 11.76 -5.69 12.83
CA VAL A 853 12.22 -6.31 14.08
C VAL A 853 11.09 -7.07 14.76
N ASP A 854 9.89 -6.49 14.81
CA ASP A 854 8.71 -7.14 15.35
C ASP A 854 8.38 -8.46 14.63
N LYS A 855 8.33 -8.43 13.29
CA LYS A 855 8.00 -9.60 12.48
C LYS A 855 9.09 -10.67 12.56
N ALA A 856 10.37 -10.29 12.68
CA ALA A 856 11.47 -11.23 12.90
C ALA A 856 11.27 -12.04 14.18
N LEU A 857 10.90 -11.36 15.28
CA LEU A 857 10.63 -12.03 16.56
C LEU A 857 9.38 -12.92 16.48
N ARG A 858 8.32 -12.47 15.79
CA ARG A 858 7.11 -13.29 15.60
C ARG A 858 7.39 -14.54 14.78
N LEU A 859 8.21 -14.44 13.73
CA LEU A 859 8.65 -15.57 12.93
C LEU A 859 9.34 -16.64 13.80
N ILE A 860 10.22 -16.22 14.70
CA ILE A 860 10.85 -17.14 15.67
C ILE A 860 9.84 -17.70 16.68
N LYS A 861 8.92 -16.87 17.20
CA LYS A 861 7.89 -17.30 18.16
C LYS A 861 6.98 -18.41 17.60
N CYS A 862 6.71 -18.43 16.30
CA CYS A 862 5.93 -19.48 15.64
C CYS A 862 6.51 -20.89 15.86
N THR A 863 7.83 -21.00 15.96
CA THR A 863 8.54 -22.28 16.16
C THR A 863 8.94 -22.46 17.64
N ARG A 864 9.39 -21.41 18.32
CA ARG A 864 9.73 -21.41 19.76
C ARG A 864 8.55 -20.95 20.62
N LYS A 865 7.51 -21.77 20.71
CA LYS A 865 6.24 -21.42 21.37
C LYS A 865 6.39 -21.01 22.84
N GLU A 866 7.35 -21.61 23.55
CA GLU A 866 7.60 -21.30 24.96
C GLU A 866 8.39 -20.01 25.20
N ALA A 867 9.02 -19.46 24.16
CA ALA A 867 9.89 -18.30 24.29
C ALA A 867 9.12 -17.05 24.71
N GLN A 868 9.67 -16.32 25.68
CA GLN A 868 9.06 -15.13 26.31
C GLN A 868 9.92 -13.87 26.21
N VAL A 869 11.24 -14.04 26.04
CA VAL A 869 12.22 -12.97 26.20
C VAL A 869 13.12 -12.89 24.99
N ALA A 870 13.31 -11.69 24.43
CA ALA A 870 14.39 -11.41 23.49
C ALA A 870 15.52 -10.70 24.24
N ILE A 871 16.77 -10.92 23.83
CA ILE A 871 17.94 -10.36 24.53
C ILE A 871 18.65 -9.42 23.57
N GLY A 872 18.81 -8.16 23.98
CA GLY A 872 19.50 -7.12 23.21
C GLY A 872 20.85 -6.72 23.81
N LEU A 873 21.47 -5.71 23.22
CA LEU A 873 22.71 -5.09 23.70
C LEU A 873 22.43 -3.67 24.23
N ASP A 874 23.17 -3.26 25.26
CA ASP A 874 23.19 -1.88 25.75
C ASP A 874 23.62 -0.93 24.63
N GLY A 875 23.02 0.25 24.57
CA GLY A 875 23.18 1.23 23.49
C GLY A 875 22.46 0.89 22.18
N GLY A 876 21.82 -0.28 22.07
CA GLY A 876 21.13 -0.71 20.85
C GLY A 876 19.86 0.10 20.55
N TYR A 877 19.54 0.27 19.28
CA TYR A 877 18.34 0.94 18.80
C TYR A 877 17.68 0.16 17.66
N TYR A 878 16.51 -0.39 17.94
CA TYR A 878 15.77 -1.28 17.04
C TYR A 878 14.48 -0.64 16.50
N GLY A 879 14.27 0.65 16.78
CA GLY A 879 13.00 1.35 16.61
C GLY A 879 12.40 1.78 17.94
N HIS A 880 11.37 2.62 17.89
CA HIS A 880 10.75 3.22 19.08
C HIS A 880 9.21 3.33 18.98
N THR A 881 8.60 2.74 17.96
CA THR A 881 7.15 2.69 17.78
C THR A 881 6.60 1.36 18.27
N ALA A 882 7.03 0.25 17.66
CA ALA A 882 6.55 -1.06 18.05
C ALA A 882 6.99 -1.40 19.49
N ALA A 883 6.12 -2.06 20.25
CA ALA A 883 6.34 -2.44 21.64
C ALA A 883 7.57 -3.32 21.80
N THR A 884 7.79 -4.24 20.86
CA THR A 884 8.98 -5.10 20.80
C THR A 884 10.25 -4.27 20.61
N CYS A 885 10.25 -3.34 19.65
CA CYS A 885 11.38 -2.46 19.38
C CYS A 885 11.70 -1.56 20.58
N ARG A 886 10.71 -0.91 21.19
CA ARG A 886 10.90 -0.12 22.42
C ARG A 886 11.44 -0.92 23.59
N SER A 887 11.16 -2.21 23.65
CA SER A 887 11.62 -3.08 24.72
C SER A 887 13.07 -3.52 24.53
N LEU A 888 13.51 -3.66 23.27
CA LEU A 888 14.89 -3.97 22.90
C LEU A 888 15.79 -2.74 22.88
N SER A 889 15.27 -1.60 22.44
CA SER A 889 16.00 -0.35 22.36
C SER A 889 16.39 0.14 23.76
N ASP A 890 17.59 0.69 23.86
CA ASP A 890 18.08 1.28 25.10
C ASP A 890 17.37 2.64 25.36
N PRO A 891 16.71 2.82 26.51
CA PRO A 891 16.10 4.11 26.87
C PRO A 891 17.09 5.28 26.88
N ALA A 892 18.40 5.04 27.00
CA ALA A 892 19.42 6.07 26.91
C ALA A 892 19.56 6.64 25.48
N VAL A 893 19.10 5.93 24.46
CA VAL A 893 19.26 6.34 23.06
C VAL A 893 17.96 6.79 22.40
N HIS A 894 16.79 6.71 23.05
CA HIS A 894 15.50 7.18 22.48
C HIS A 894 14.61 7.87 23.53
N ARG A 895 13.62 8.66 23.08
CA ARG A 895 12.67 9.42 23.91
C ARG A 895 11.24 8.86 23.87
N GLY A 896 11.01 7.78 23.12
CA GLY A 896 9.72 7.08 23.01
C GLY A 896 9.15 6.38 24.27
N GLY A 897 9.58 6.80 25.47
CA GLY A 897 9.08 6.26 26.74
C GLY A 897 9.68 4.90 27.15
N PRO A 898 9.22 4.31 28.27
CA PRO A 898 9.76 3.05 28.78
C PRO A 898 9.41 1.87 27.87
N GLY A 899 10.28 0.85 27.92
CA GLY A 899 10.04 -0.45 27.31
C GLY A 899 8.69 -1.05 27.71
N HIS A 900 8.12 -1.83 26.81
CA HIS A 900 6.81 -2.46 27.01
C HIS A 900 6.93 -3.81 27.70
N PHE A 901 7.89 -4.62 27.26
CA PHE A 901 8.31 -5.85 27.88
C PHE A 901 9.60 -5.61 28.67
N ASN A 902 9.75 -6.30 29.80
CA ASN A 902 10.99 -6.28 30.58
C ASN A 902 12.00 -7.27 29.98
N TRP A 903 12.56 -6.92 28.82
CA TRP A 903 13.54 -7.72 28.13
C TRP A 903 14.96 -7.27 28.51
N PRO A 904 15.89 -8.22 28.77
CA PRO A 904 17.24 -7.90 29.19
C PRO A 904 18.04 -7.31 28.03
N ARG A 905 18.88 -6.36 28.39
CA ARG A 905 19.99 -5.88 27.58
C ARG A 905 21.28 -6.24 28.32
N VAL A 906 22.29 -6.67 27.58
CA VAL A 906 23.61 -7.01 28.13
C VAL A 906 24.64 -6.00 27.63
N PRO A 907 25.79 -5.84 28.32
CA PRO A 907 26.84 -4.94 27.87
C PRO A 907 27.23 -5.18 26.41
N HIS A 908 27.51 -4.11 25.68
CA HIS A 908 27.99 -4.22 24.30
C HIS A 908 29.40 -4.84 24.26
N PRO A 909 29.76 -5.68 23.26
CA PRO A 909 31.07 -6.34 23.18
C PRO A 909 32.28 -5.40 23.12
N SER A 910 32.09 -4.12 22.77
CA SER A 910 33.14 -3.11 22.88
C SER A 910 33.61 -2.86 24.32
N GLN A 911 32.82 -3.28 25.32
CA GLN A 911 33.19 -3.24 26.74
C GLN A 911 33.91 -4.53 27.19
N GLY A 912 33.99 -5.55 26.33
CA GLY A 912 34.63 -6.83 26.60
C GLY A 912 33.83 -8.01 26.05
N VAL A 913 34.43 -8.79 25.15
CA VAL A 913 33.82 -9.96 24.51
C VAL A 913 33.40 -11.01 25.56
N ASP A 914 34.31 -11.41 26.44
CA ASP A 914 34.04 -12.44 27.44
C ASP A 914 32.98 -12.02 28.45
N ALA A 915 33.02 -10.75 28.89
CA ALA A 915 32.01 -10.18 29.78
C ALA A 915 30.62 -10.18 29.14
N THR A 916 30.53 -9.82 27.86
CA THR A 916 29.27 -9.84 27.11
C THR A 916 28.73 -11.27 26.97
N ILE A 917 29.58 -12.24 26.62
CA ILE A 917 29.18 -13.65 26.50
C ILE A 917 28.73 -14.21 27.86
N ALA A 918 29.40 -13.87 28.96
CA ALA A 918 28.99 -14.25 30.30
C ALA A 918 27.61 -13.67 30.66
N ALA A 919 27.39 -12.38 30.38
CA ALA A 919 26.11 -11.72 30.60
C ALA A 919 24.98 -12.32 29.75
N LEU A 920 25.25 -12.72 28.50
CA LEU A 920 24.27 -13.43 27.67
C LEU A 920 23.86 -14.77 28.30
N ARG A 921 24.81 -15.54 28.85
CA ARG A 921 24.51 -16.80 29.55
C ARG A 921 23.66 -16.56 30.79
N GLU A 922 24.01 -15.54 31.57
CA GLU A 922 23.25 -15.14 32.75
C GLU A 922 21.83 -14.72 32.39
N ALA A 923 21.66 -13.90 31.35
CA ALA A 923 20.33 -13.48 30.87
C ALA A 923 19.49 -14.68 30.39
N VAL A 924 20.10 -15.65 29.70
CA VAL A 924 19.42 -16.91 29.30
C VAL A 924 19.04 -17.74 30.53
N ALA A 925 19.92 -17.86 31.53
CA ALA A 925 19.63 -18.57 32.77
C ALA A 925 18.49 -17.89 33.56
N ALA A 926 18.53 -16.56 33.68
CA ALA A 926 17.50 -15.75 34.34
C ALA A 926 16.13 -15.83 33.66
N ALA A 927 16.11 -16.00 32.33
CA ALA A 927 14.87 -16.26 31.58
C ALA A 927 14.27 -17.65 31.85
N GLY A 928 14.97 -18.54 32.56
CA GLY A 928 14.56 -19.93 32.80
C GLY A 928 15.11 -20.92 31.77
N GLY A 929 16.21 -20.57 31.10
CA GLY A 929 16.90 -21.40 30.11
C GLY A 929 16.58 -21.04 28.66
N PRO A 930 17.28 -21.68 27.69
CA PRO A 930 17.22 -21.29 26.28
C PRO A 930 15.83 -21.47 25.64
N THR A 931 15.01 -22.40 26.14
CA THR A 931 13.64 -22.60 25.63
C THR A 931 12.72 -21.40 25.87
N LYS A 932 13.05 -20.55 26.85
CA LYS A 932 12.32 -19.32 27.18
C LYS A 932 12.83 -18.09 26.42
N VAL A 933 13.89 -18.23 25.62
CA VAL A 933 14.49 -17.13 24.87
C VAL A 933 14.10 -17.21 23.40
N LEU A 934 13.63 -16.07 22.87
CA LEU A 934 13.31 -15.87 21.46
C LEU A 934 14.60 -15.94 20.65
N GLY A 935 15.60 -15.14 21.01
CA GLY A 935 16.91 -15.13 20.38
C GLY A 935 17.75 -13.94 20.84
N PHE A 936 18.94 -13.85 20.28
CA PHE A 936 19.79 -12.67 20.43
C PHE A 936 19.49 -11.70 19.29
N VAL A 937 19.14 -10.45 19.63
CA VAL A 937 18.88 -9.37 18.68
C VAL A 937 20.01 -8.35 18.78
N TYR A 938 20.63 -8.03 17.65
CA TYR A 938 21.80 -7.16 17.63
C TYR A 938 21.88 -6.36 16.34
N GLU A 939 22.41 -5.15 16.46
CA GLU A 939 22.88 -4.37 15.32
C GLU A 939 24.34 -4.72 15.06
N LEU A 940 24.73 -4.85 13.78
CA LEU A 940 26.14 -5.06 13.42
C LEU A 940 26.96 -3.80 13.69
N VAL A 941 26.35 -2.64 13.48
CA VAL A 941 26.82 -1.33 13.92
C VAL A 941 25.61 -0.61 14.51
N GLN A 942 25.68 -0.24 15.79
CA GLN A 942 24.55 0.39 16.48
C GLN A 942 24.20 1.76 15.85
N GLU A 943 22.94 1.96 15.45
CA GLU A 943 22.44 3.15 14.72
C GLU A 943 22.59 4.46 15.50
N ARG A 944 22.70 4.44 16.82
CA ARG A 944 22.73 5.67 17.64
C ARG A 944 24.00 5.87 18.44
N THR A 945 24.86 4.86 18.52
CA THR A 945 26.13 4.94 19.26
C THR A 945 27.33 4.78 18.34
N GLY A 946 27.14 4.21 17.15
CA GLY A 946 28.20 3.87 16.20
C GLY A 946 29.05 2.68 16.61
N ALA A 947 28.72 2.00 17.72
CA ALA A 947 29.52 0.90 18.22
C ALA A 947 29.47 -0.29 17.24
N PRO A 948 30.62 -0.72 16.66
CA PRO A 948 30.65 -1.84 15.74
C PRO A 948 30.81 -3.16 16.48
N MET A 949 30.26 -4.22 15.90
CA MET A 949 30.52 -5.60 16.30
C MET A 949 31.92 -6.03 15.83
N THR A 950 32.70 -6.65 16.72
CA THR A 950 34.03 -7.20 16.38
C THR A 950 33.94 -8.62 15.81
N LYS A 951 34.93 -9.02 15.02
CA LYS A 951 35.01 -10.39 14.46
C LYS A 951 35.21 -11.44 15.57
N GLU A 952 35.93 -11.08 16.62
CA GLU A 952 36.14 -11.89 17.81
C GLU A 952 34.80 -12.17 18.50
N PHE A 953 33.98 -11.13 18.71
CA PHE A 953 32.64 -11.32 19.28
C PHE A 953 31.73 -12.12 18.34
N ALA A 954 31.73 -11.84 17.04
CA ALA A 954 30.94 -12.60 16.07
C ALA A 954 31.25 -14.11 16.13
N THR A 955 32.53 -14.46 16.27
CA THR A 955 32.98 -15.85 16.45
C THR A 955 32.47 -16.45 17.75
N ALA A 956 32.62 -15.73 18.88
CA ALA A 956 32.15 -16.17 20.19
C ALA A 956 30.62 -16.32 20.26
N LEU A 957 29.89 -15.36 19.68
CA LEU A 957 28.42 -15.37 19.59
C LEU A 957 27.91 -16.54 18.75
N ASN A 958 28.59 -16.83 17.62
CA ASN A 958 28.26 -17.98 16.78
C ASN A 958 28.54 -19.32 17.50
N ALA A 959 29.54 -19.39 18.38
CA ALA A 959 29.76 -20.56 19.23
C ALA A 959 28.67 -20.68 20.31
N LEU A 960 28.35 -19.59 21.00
CA LEU A 960 27.32 -19.54 22.04
C LEU A 960 25.93 -19.92 21.49
N ARG A 961 25.55 -19.42 20.31
CA ARG A 961 24.24 -19.74 19.71
C ARG A 961 24.09 -21.23 19.41
N LYS A 962 25.18 -21.89 18.99
CA LYS A 962 25.19 -23.32 18.69
C LYS A 962 25.11 -24.16 19.96
N GLU A 963 25.79 -23.73 21.02
CA GLU A 963 25.73 -24.37 22.32
C GLU A 963 24.32 -24.32 22.93
N LEU A 964 23.65 -23.16 22.84
CA LEU A 964 22.35 -22.93 23.45
C LEU A 964 21.14 -23.25 22.54
N ASP A 965 21.39 -23.57 21.26
CA ASP A 965 20.38 -23.66 20.19
C ASP A 965 19.41 -22.45 20.17
N LEU A 966 20.00 -21.26 20.13
CA LEU A 966 19.28 -19.98 20.06
C LEU A 966 19.47 -19.34 18.68
N PRO A 967 18.41 -18.76 18.09
CA PRO A 967 18.54 -18.04 16.84
C PRO A 967 19.20 -16.68 17.04
N LEU A 968 19.84 -16.25 15.96
CA LEU A 968 20.52 -14.99 15.87
C LEU A 968 19.75 -14.06 14.91
N ILE A 969 19.28 -12.91 15.41
CA ILE A 969 18.53 -11.91 14.64
C ILE A 969 19.41 -10.67 14.45
N ALA A 970 19.92 -10.50 13.24
CA ALA A 970 20.79 -9.38 12.89
C ALA A 970 19.96 -8.23 12.33
N VAL A 971 20.24 -7.01 12.79
CA VAL A 971 19.65 -5.78 12.26
C VAL A 971 20.73 -5.00 11.51
N GLU A 972 20.55 -4.87 10.19
CA GLU A 972 21.52 -4.27 9.27
C GLU A 972 21.06 -2.94 8.66
N THR A 973 20.33 -2.13 9.43
CA THR A 973 19.88 -0.79 8.99
C THR A 973 21.04 0.18 8.76
N THR A 974 22.20 -0.02 9.37
CA THR A 974 23.38 0.87 9.24
C THR A 974 24.39 0.40 8.19
N THR A 975 24.32 -0.88 7.78
CA THR A 975 25.36 -1.55 6.99
C THR A 975 24.88 -2.06 5.62
N HIS A 976 23.58 -1.95 5.33
CA HIS A 976 22.98 -2.31 4.04
C HIS A 976 23.42 -1.41 2.87
N THR A 977 22.99 -1.74 1.64
CA THR A 977 23.28 -0.98 0.40
C THR A 977 24.78 -0.73 0.25
N TYR A 978 25.59 -1.75 0.56
CA TYR A 978 27.05 -1.71 0.48
C TYR A 978 27.72 -0.72 1.43
N ARG A 979 26.98 -0.10 2.36
CA ARG A 979 27.46 0.98 3.25
C ARG A 979 28.61 0.56 4.15
N SER A 980 28.72 -0.73 4.48
CA SER A 980 29.87 -1.27 5.24
C SER A 980 31.20 -1.23 4.47
N GLY A 981 31.16 -1.17 3.14
CA GLY A 981 32.32 -1.34 2.27
C GLY A 981 32.80 -2.78 2.12
N LEU A 982 32.10 -3.76 2.71
CA LEU A 982 32.50 -5.17 2.70
C LEU A 982 31.64 -6.08 1.81
N GLY A 983 30.50 -5.56 1.34
CA GLY A 983 29.49 -6.30 0.58
C GLY A 983 28.11 -5.67 0.78
N ALA A 984 27.07 -6.21 0.13
CA ALA A 984 25.71 -5.68 0.24
C ALA A 984 25.20 -5.61 1.69
N PHE A 985 25.62 -6.59 2.49
CA PHE A 985 25.41 -6.71 3.93
C PHE A 985 26.75 -7.03 4.62
N MET A 986 26.94 -6.58 5.86
CA MET A 986 28.16 -6.78 6.64
C MET A 986 28.24 -8.19 7.24
N SER A 987 27.12 -8.78 7.65
CA SER A 987 27.11 -10.03 8.41
C SER A 987 27.81 -11.19 7.68
N PRO A 988 27.59 -11.44 6.36
CA PRO A 988 28.33 -12.48 5.65
C PRO A 988 29.83 -12.17 5.58
N ALA A 989 30.20 -10.90 5.39
CA ALA A 989 31.59 -10.48 5.23
C ALA A 989 32.45 -10.67 6.49
N ILE A 990 31.85 -10.61 7.68
CA ILE A 990 32.55 -10.91 8.94
C ILE A 990 32.42 -12.38 9.37
N GLY A 991 31.80 -13.24 8.54
CA GLY A 991 31.62 -14.66 8.81
C GLY A 991 30.48 -14.98 9.79
N LEU A 992 29.53 -14.06 9.98
CA LEU A 992 28.37 -14.22 10.85
C LEU A 992 27.10 -14.29 10.01
N ILE A 993 26.71 -15.49 9.57
CA ILE A 993 25.41 -15.68 8.90
C ILE A 993 24.33 -15.85 10.00
N PRO A 994 23.43 -14.86 10.19
CA PRO A 994 22.37 -14.96 11.19
C PRO A 994 21.28 -15.93 10.76
N ASP A 995 20.32 -16.19 11.65
CA ASP A 995 19.12 -16.97 11.35
C ASP A 995 18.04 -16.11 10.67
N VAL A 996 18.00 -14.83 11.05
CA VAL A 996 17.16 -13.79 10.45
C VAL A 996 18.02 -12.54 10.28
N LEU A 997 18.07 -11.99 9.07
CA LEU A 997 18.62 -10.67 8.78
C LEU A 997 17.47 -9.71 8.50
N ALA A 998 17.34 -8.69 9.33
CA ALA A 998 16.36 -7.63 9.21
C ALA A 998 17.04 -6.35 8.73
N TRP A 999 16.50 -5.73 7.69
CA TRP A 999 16.98 -4.43 7.24
C TRP A 999 15.83 -3.59 6.67
N TRP A 1000 16.01 -2.28 6.69
CA TRP A 1000 15.04 -1.32 6.16
C TRP A 1000 15.81 -0.25 5.39
N GLY A 1001 15.56 -0.18 4.08
CA GLY A 1001 16.29 0.71 3.15
C GLY A 1001 15.71 2.11 2.99
N GLY A 1002 14.82 2.54 3.89
CA GLY A 1002 14.08 3.80 3.75
C GLY A 1002 12.77 3.68 2.95
N GLY A 1003 11.96 4.73 3.00
CA GLY A 1003 10.60 4.70 2.48
C GLY A 1003 9.71 3.75 3.29
N GLN A 1004 8.78 3.07 2.63
CA GLN A 1004 7.84 2.15 3.27
C GLN A 1004 8.05 0.72 2.74
N THR A 1005 9.26 0.19 2.80
CA THR A 1005 9.54 -1.24 2.58
C THR A 1005 10.76 -1.71 3.38
N GLY A 1006 10.53 -2.67 4.28
CA GLY A 1006 11.57 -3.41 4.99
C GLY A 1006 11.58 -4.88 4.58
N TYR A 1007 12.68 -5.57 4.89
CA TYR A 1007 12.95 -6.94 4.45
C TYR A 1007 13.46 -7.77 5.61
N LEU A 1008 12.96 -8.99 5.67
CA LEU A 1008 13.48 -10.05 6.52
C LEU A 1008 13.96 -11.19 5.65
N HIS A 1009 15.27 -11.40 5.62
CA HIS A 1009 15.87 -12.60 5.05
C HIS A 1009 15.98 -13.66 6.13
N THR A 1010 15.62 -14.91 5.82
CA THR A 1010 15.69 -16.00 6.79
C THR A 1010 16.09 -17.31 6.16
N SER A 1011 16.65 -18.20 6.98
CA SER A 1011 16.97 -19.56 6.58
C SER A 1011 15.72 -20.43 6.53
N GLY A 1012 15.80 -21.55 5.81
CA GLY A 1012 14.68 -22.51 5.70
C GLY A 1012 14.23 -23.10 7.05
N ARG A 1013 15.07 -23.04 8.10
CA ARG A 1013 14.71 -23.48 9.46
C ARG A 1013 13.56 -22.65 10.06
N TRP A 1014 13.50 -21.35 9.73
CA TRP A 1014 12.56 -20.41 10.35
C TRP A 1014 11.51 -19.89 9.38
N PHE A 1015 11.62 -20.25 8.10
CA PHE A 1015 10.62 -19.91 7.10
C PHE A 1015 9.27 -20.56 7.39
N ILE A 1016 8.22 -19.74 7.40
CA ILE A 1016 6.82 -20.14 7.55
C ILE A 1016 6.10 -19.89 6.22
N GLY A 1017 5.99 -20.94 5.40
CA GLY A 1017 5.32 -20.87 4.10
C GLY A 1017 3.79 -20.74 4.17
N THR A 1018 3.17 -21.16 5.29
CA THR A 1018 1.74 -21.00 5.61
C THR A 1018 1.52 -21.05 7.13
N PRO A 1019 0.51 -20.38 7.75
CA PRO A 1019 -0.48 -19.43 7.21
C PRO A 1019 -0.28 -17.94 7.60
N LEU A 1020 -1.17 -17.12 7.01
CA LEU A 1020 -1.25 -15.65 6.87
C LEU A 1020 -0.81 -14.67 7.99
N THR A 1021 -0.57 -15.02 9.25
CA THR A 1021 -0.33 -13.99 10.30
C THR A 1021 0.94 -13.15 10.08
N LEU A 1022 1.89 -13.69 9.32
CA LEU A 1022 3.13 -13.00 8.93
C LEU A 1022 3.01 -12.20 7.62
N VAL A 1023 1.91 -12.34 6.88
CA VAL A 1023 1.59 -11.56 5.67
C VAL A 1023 0.55 -10.51 6.04
N SER A 1024 0.92 -9.23 6.01
CA SER A 1024 0.03 -8.11 6.35
C SER A 1024 -0.80 -7.67 5.16
N THR A 1025 -1.94 -7.02 5.41
CA THR A 1025 -2.66 -6.25 4.39
C THR A 1025 -1.97 -4.92 4.09
N TRP A 1026 -0.74 -4.71 4.59
CA TRP A 1026 0.07 -3.52 4.45
C TRP A 1026 1.57 -3.87 4.61
N ASP A 1027 2.10 -4.78 3.79
CA ASP A 1027 3.53 -5.18 3.81
C ASP A 1027 4.39 -4.29 2.90
N GLY A 1028 4.38 -2.99 3.14
CA GLY A 1028 5.15 -2.02 2.34
C GLY A 1028 4.50 -1.62 1.02
N ASP A 1029 5.24 -0.85 0.22
CA ASP A 1029 4.79 -0.23 -1.03
C ASP A 1029 5.77 -0.47 -2.19
N GLU A 1030 5.22 -0.70 -3.38
CA GLU A 1030 6.02 -1.05 -4.57
C GLU A 1030 6.98 0.04 -5.03
N LEU A 1031 6.64 1.32 -4.84
CA LEU A 1031 7.54 2.41 -5.22
C LEU A 1031 8.81 2.33 -4.38
N SER A 1032 8.70 2.10 -3.07
CA SER A 1032 9.86 1.90 -2.20
C SER A 1032 10.70 0.69 -2.62
N LEU A 1033 10.07 -0.43 -2.98
CA LEU A 1033 10.74 -1.64 -3.46
C LEU A 1033 11.54 -1.38 -4.77
N VAL A 1034 10.91 -0.74 -5.76
CA VAL A 1034 11.55 -0.40 -7.05
C VAL A 1034 12.70 0.58 -6.84
N ARG A 1035 12.50 1.63 -6.02
CA ARG A 1035 13.55 2.60 -5.70
C ARG A 1035 14.78 1.92 -5.10
N GLN A 1036 14.57 1.01 -4.16
CA GLN A 1036 15.67 0.29 -3.52
C GLN A 1036 16.38 -0.67 -4.48
N HIS A 1037 15.65 -1.32 -5.41
CA HIS A 1037 16.26 -2.11 -6.46
C HIS A 1037 17.26 -1.30 -7.30
N HIS A 1038 16.88 -0.11 -7.78
CA HIS A 1038 17.79 0.78 -8.52
C HIS A 1038 18.94 1.30 -7.67
N GLN A 1039 18.69 1.67 -6.40
CA GLN A 1039 19.74 2.11 -5.47
C GLN A 1039 20.79 1.03 -5.23
N LEU A 1040 20.38 -0.24 -5.08
CA LEU A 1040 21.30 -1.36 -4.90
C LEU A 1040 22.16 -1.61 -6.14
N ARG A 1041 21.56 -1.51 -7.35
CA ARG A 1041 22.28 -1.63 -8.63
C ARG A 1041 23.34 -0.54 -8.79
N GLU A 1042 23.03 0.71 -8.46
CA GLU A 1042 24.01 1.80 -8.54
C GLU A 1042 25.05 1.73 -7.41
N ALA A 1043 24.66 1.39 -6.18
CA ALA A 1043 25.60 1.30 -5.05
C ALA A 1043 26.69 0.26 -5.28
N ARG A 1044 26.37 -0.86 -5.95
CA ARG A 1044 27.33 -1.91 -6.33
C ARG A 1044 28.50 -1.39 -7.18
N LYS A 1045 28.33 -0.25 -7.88
CA LYS A 1045 29.33 0.34 -8.78
C LYS A 1045 30.32 1.29 -8.07
N LEU A 1046 30.12 1.58 -6.80
CA LEU A 1046 30.90 2.58 -6.03
C LEU A 1046 32.02 1.93 -5.20
N ASP A 1047 33.17 2.60 -5.06
CA ASP A 1047 34.25 2.20 -4.14
C ASP A 1047 34.00 2.71 -2.71
N ILE A 1048 33.00 2.12 -2.05
CA ILE A 1048 32.63 2.49 -0.67
C ILE A 1048 33.73 2.07 0.32
N ALA A 1049 34.48 1.02 0.02
CA ALA A 1049 35.59 0.55 0.87
C ALA A 1049 36.73 1.57 0.92
N GLY A 1050 37.14 2.11 -0.24
CA GLY A 1050 38.12 3.17 -0.35
C GLY A 1050 37.67 4.45 0.35
N ALA A 1051 36.44 4.88 0.10
CA ALA A 1051 35.84 6.06 0.75
C ALA A 1051 35.78 5.90 2.28
N GLY A 1052 35.41 4.72 2.78
CA GLY A 1052 35.38 4.44 4.22
C GLY A 1052 36.74 4.58 4.90
N LYS A 1053 37.82 4.11 4.26
CA LYS A 1053 39.20 4.29 4.76
C LYS A 1053 39.61 5.76 4.80
N ALA A 1054 39.21 6.54 3.79
CA ALA A 1054 39.48 7.97 3.76
C ALA A 1054 38.71 8.72 4.85
N LEU A 1055 37.46 8.32 5.14
CA LEU A 1055 36.67 8.86 6.25
C LEU A 1055 37.31 8.56 7.62
N ASP A 1056 37.85 7.34 7.81
CA ASP A 1056 38.61 6.99 9.02
C ASP A 1056 39.85 7.87 9.19
N GLY A 1057 40.53 8.19 8.09
CA GLY A 1057 41.67 9.11 8.10
C GLY A 1057 41.30 10.53 8.52
N VAL A 1058 40.14 11.04 8.08
CA VAL A 1058 39.67 12.39 8.43
C VAL A 1058 39.19 12.48 9.88
N LEU A 1059 38.49 11.46 10.37
CA LEU A 1059 37.99 11.41 11.75
C LEU A 1059 39.02 10.87 12.75
N HIS A 1060 40.25 10.60 12.31
CA HIS A 1060 41.30 10.05 13.15
C HIS A 1060 41.60 10.99 14.33
N GLY A 1061 41.43 10.49 15.56
CA GLY A 1061 41.66 11.26 16.77
C GLY A 1061 40.49 12.17 17.20
N TYR A 1062 39.41 12.25 16.42
CA TYR A 1062 38.18 12.92 16.85
C TYR A 1062 37.50 12.13 17.97
N ARG A 1063 36.98 12.83 18.99
CA ARG A 1063 36.43 12.19 20.19
C ARG A 1063 35.13 11.44 19.89
N GLY A 1064 35.02 10.24 20.44
CA GLY A 1064 33.82 9.40 20.32
C GLY A 1064 33.54 8.87 18.92
N ALA A 1065 34.45 9.08 17.95
CA ALA A 1065 34.31 8.59 16.59
C ALA A 1065 34.26 7.05 16.55
N ALA A 1066 33.14 6.51 16.09
CA ALA A 1066 32.89 5.08 15.95
C ALA A 1066 32.04 4.80 14.70
N GLY A 1067 32.13 3.59 14.14
CA GLY A 1067 31.31 3.16 13.01
C GLY A 1067 32.08 2.26 12.06
N LEU A 1068 31.56 2.11 10.84
CA LEU A 1068 32.19 1.31 9.77
C LEU A 1068 31.78 1.82 8.39
N GLY A 1069 32.67 1.67 7.40
CA GLY A 1069 32.38 1.96 5.99
C GLY A 1069 32.01 3.43 5.78
N ALA A 1070 30.81 3.71 5.30
CA ALA A 1070 30.27 5.05 5.08
C ALA A 1070 29.37 5.59 6.23
N TYR A 1071 29.32 4.93 7.38
CA TYR A 1071 28.52 5.37 8.54
C TYR A 1071 29.41 5.64 9.75
N ARG A 1072 29.32 6.84 10.35
CA ARG A 1072 30.03 7.18 11.59
C ARG A 1072 29.11 7.86 12.59
N VAL A 1073 29.46 7.74 13.87
CA VAL A 1073 28.91 8.53 14.97
C VAL A 1073 30.08 9.20 15.67
N ILE A 1074 29.93 10.48 16.00
CA ILE A 1074 30.92 11.28 16.72
C ILE A 1074 30.27 11.93 17.94
N ASP A 1075 31.09 12.34 18.92
CA ASP A 1075 30.58 13.18 20.01
C ASP A 1075 30.15 14.55 19.45
N GLY A 1076 29.03 15.08 19.95
CA GLY A 1076 28.45 16.34 19.49
C GLY A 1076 28.51 17.45 20.54
N SER A 1077 28.47 18.69 20.07
CA SER A 1077 28.14 19.87 20.87
C SER A 1077 27.19 20.77 20.09
N THR A 1078 26.45 21.65 20.78
CA THR A 1078 25.58 22.63 20.10
C THR A 1078 26.39 23.53 19.18
N GLU A 1079 27.58 23.94 19.61
CA GLU A 1079 28.49 24.78 18.83
C GLU A 1079 28.94 24.10 17.54
N LEU A 1080 29.24 22.79 17.58
CA LEU A 1080 29.61 22.04 16.38
C LEU A 1080 28.44 21.88 15.42
N VAL A 1081 27.23 21.64 15.94
CA VAL A 1081 26.02 21.57 15.11
C VAL A 1081 25.78 22.90 14.40
N ASP A 1082 25.93 24.01 15.14
CA ASP A 1082 25.77 25.36 14.60
C ASP A 1082 26.87 25.69 13.56
N GLU A 1083 28.14 25.33 13.81
CA GLU A 1083 29.25 25.52 12.88
C GLU A 1083 29.05 24.71 11.57
N LEU A 1084 28.67 23.44 11.70
CA LEU A 1084 28.35 22.60 10.54
C LEU A 1084 27.17 23.19 9.77
N ALA A 1085 26.13 23.64 10.47
CA ALA A 1085 24.99 24.30 9.84
C ALA A 1085 25.38 25.61 9.13
N ASP A 1086 26.27 26.42 9.70
CA ASP A 1086 26.81 27.64 9.08
C ASP A 1086 27.64 27.33 7.81
N LYS A 1087 28.32 26.18 7.79
CA LYS A 1087 28.99 25.64 6.57
C LYS A 1087 28.00 24.99 5.59
N GLY A 1088 26.71 24.91 5.90
CA GLY A 1088 25.68 24.29 5.07
C GLY A 1088 25.64 22.76 5.15
N VAL A 1089 26.03 22.18 6.29
CA VAL A 1089 26.04 20.73 6.53
C VAL A 1089 24.96 20.37 7.53
N ALA A 1090 24.08 19.45 7.17
CA ALA A 1090 23.08 18.90 8.09
C ALA A 1090 23.59 17.58 8.70
N VAL A 1091 23.49 17.44 10.02
CA VAL A 1091 23.85 16.23 10.77
C VAL A 1091 22.68 15.73 11.61
N ARG A 1092 22.64 14.42 11.84
CA ARG A 1092 21.58 13.82 12.67
C ARG A 1092 21.99 13.88 14.13
N GLN A 1093 21.26 14.64 14.95
CA GLN A 1093 21.47 14.63 16.40
C GLN A 1093 20.70 13.47 17.04
N PHE A 1094 21.40 12.62 17.78
CA PHE A 1094 20.79 11.54 18.53
C PHE A 1094 20.39 11.99 19.95
N PRO A 1095 19.42 11.32 20.59
CA PRO A 1095 18.95 11.70 21.93
C PRO A 1095 20.02 11.68 23.02
N ASN A 1096 21.10 10.90 22.84
CA ASN A 1096 22.25 10.83 23.73
C ASN A 1096 23.27 11.96 23.51
N GLY A 1097 22.98 12.94 22.65
CA GLY A 1097 23.85 14.09 22.35
C GLY A 1097 24.90 13.83 21.26
N LYS A 1098 25.02 12.59 20.77
CA LYS A 1098 25.95 12.26 19.67
C LYS A 1098 25.41 12.71 18.32
N LEU A 1099 26.31 12.83 17.34
CA LEU A 1099 25.98 13.18 15.96
C LEU A 1099 26.25 12.02 15.01
N GLY A 1100 25.29 11.74 14.13
CA GLY A 1100 25.45 10.82 13.01
C GLY A 1100 26.05 11.52 11.80
N ILE A 1101 27.11 10.93 11.25
CA ILE A 1101 27.73 11.25 9.97
C ILE A 1101 27.34 10.14 8.99
N ILE A 1102 26.29 10.41 8.23
CA ILE A 1102 25.60 9.44 7.39
C ILE A 1102 25.51 10.01 5.96
N PRO A 1103 26.64 10.15 5.25
CA PRO A 1103 26.64 10.65 3.89
C PRO A 1103 25.79 9.78 2.96
N ALA A 1104 25.14 10.44 2.02
CA ALA A 1104 24.71 9.80 0.80
C ALA A 1104 25.92 9.23 0.05
N LEU A 1105 25.75 8.07 -0.58
CA LEU A 1105 26.84 7.32 -1.20
C LEU A 1105 27.47 8.09 -2.38
N ASP A 1106 26.69 8.89 -3.10
CA ASP A 1106 27.15 9.77 -4.18
C ASP A 1106 27.78 11.09 -3.69
N GLN A 1107 27.79 11.35 -2.38
CA GLN A 1107 28.40 12.54 -1.77
C GLN A 1107 29.57 12.21 -0.84
N LEU A 1108 30.07 10.96 -0.85
CA LEU A 1108 31.13 10.51 0.04
C LEU A 1108 32.40 11.36 -0.08
N ASP A 1109 32.89 11.61 -1.29
CA ASP A 1109 34.12 12.40 -1.50
C ASP A 1109 33.95 13.86 -1.05
N ALA A 1110 32.80 14.46 -1.36
CA ALA A 1110 32.46 15.81 -0.90
C ALA A 1110 32.39 15.89 0.63
N THR A 1111 31.85 14.85 1.27
CA THR A 1111 31.79 14.74 2.73
C THR A 1111 33.17 14.69 3.34
N ILE A 1112 34.06 13.85 2.79
CA ILE A 1112 35.42 13.70 3.28
C ILE A 1112 36.20 15.01 3.12
N ALA A 1113 36.00 15.74 2.02
CA ALA A 1113 36.62 17.05 1.82
C ALA A 1113 36.13 18.08 2.85
N VAL A 1114 34.82 18.15 3.09
CA VAL A 1114 34.21 19.10 4.05
C VAL A 1114 34.58 18.77 5.49
N LEU A 1115 34.61 17.50 5.90
CA LEU A 1115 34.99 17.14 7.26
C LEU A 1115 36.48 17.33 7.57
N ARG A 1116 37.32 17.41 6.52
CA ARG A 1116 38.76 17.66 6.66
C ARG A 1116 39.06 19.15 6.91
N ASP A 1117 38.20 20.03 6.40
CA ASP A 1117 38.28 21.50 6.53
C ASP A 1117 37.54 22.01 7.75
#